data_AF-A0AAD7LET1-F1
#
_entry.id   AF-A0AAD7LET1-F1
#
_cell.length_a   1.000
_cell.length_b   1.000
_cell.length_c   1.000
_cell.angle_alpha   90.00
_cell.angle_beta   90.00
_cell.angle_gamma   90.00
#
_symmetry.space_group_name_H-M   'P 1'
#
loop_
_entity.id
_entity.type
_entity.pdbx_description
1 polymer ?
#
loop_
_entity_poly.entity_id
_entity_poly.type
_entity_poly.pdbx_seq_one_letter_code
_entity_poly.pdbx_strand_id
1 'polypeptide(L)'
;MAVDQFYSMNLLLAFYLCSALSLSAGQPLKAVNLGDGTQFWLYSVKLQKYLSAENGGGNILVANRTKASDWETFQAKSEKLVTADYEGSAGWEDDNPSVFKLDILTNKMLRGEYQLTNGLGPERAPKVMRLGGGLLMIQTHQSLSLGDLWPHRTMLSNGHITYTQRFMHRNNGMKIIVDHHAVHGLQNGKDHSGTRDACVEWDDSNIPETVAVIDFLAARYGKNPSLAAIQLMNEPLAPHINLRTLEKFYKEGYDAVRKYTQNAYMMMSTRISTTSSNSELIPFAASKEFDRVAIDAHYYYIFADMFKNMTVQQTIDFVYNQTATDLGSLTINGSFSFVAGQSLKAVNLGGWLVIEGWMTPSLFSSIKQGDLLDGTQVWLYSNKLHKYLSPKNGGGNILVANRRKASDWETFRLWRINESTFNFRVFNKQFMGLENQGGGTNIVAVSNIPNNTENFQIIRNNKGKHRNLIKIKASNGLFLQAKSETQVTADYEGTAGWENDNPSVFKMIILADKKLRGDYQLTNGLGPERARKVMRDHWNNYITEKDFKFMSKKGLNAVRIPVGWWTAYDPNPPMPFVGGSLAALDNAFKWAQNTGMKVILDLHAIPHSQNGKEHSGTRDAFIEWDDSYIPETLAIIDFFAARYAKNPSLAAIELLNEPMAPFVNLSTVKKFYKQGYDVVRKYTQDTYVMFSTRINITTSTTEIVSFAGSEGFDRLIVDAHYYYSFFDLFKSMSLPQTIVYIYNQTATDLGYLNNSNFLSFVGEWTGEMYPTIAKNATKQDYQRFTQAQMDVFGRATYGWAFWSYKSPKRYWSFKWLIEKNIIKLN
;
A
#
# COMPACT_ATOMS: atom_id res chain seq x y z
N MET A 1 58.67 -35.22 -54.64
CA MET A 1 59.77 -34.29 -54.38
C MET A 1 59.84 -33.35 -55.59
N ALA A 2 59.95 -32.04 -55.37
CA ALA A 2 59.89 -30.98 -56.41
C ALA A 2 58.57 -30.91 -57.21
N VAL A 3 58.11 -29.77 -57.71
CA VAL A 3 58.39 -28.34 -57.40
C VAL A 3 57.10 -27.56 -57.74
N ASP A 4 57.00 -26.34 -57.21
CA ASP A 4 55.94 -25.34 -57.39
C ASP A 4 55.25 -25.27 -58.77
N GLN A 5 53.95 -24.92 -58.75
CA GLN A 5 53.56 -23.64 -59.34
C GLN A 5 52.30 -23.05 -58.68
N PHE A 6 52.49 -21.89 -58.07
CA PHE A 6 51.42 -21.01 -57.62
C PHE A 6 50.76 -20.34 -58.83
N TYR A 7 49.44 -20.45 -58.95
CA TYR A 7 48.63 -19.42 -59.57
C TYR A 7 47.95 -18.61 -58.46
N SER A 8 48.01 -17.29 -58.61
CA SER A 8 47.58 -16.32 -57.60
C SER A 8 46.08 -16.40 -57.33
N MET A 9 45.69 -16.76 -56.10
CA MET A 9 44.34 -16.54 -55.58
C MET A 9 44.38 -15.56 -54.42
N ASN A 10 43.85 -14.35 -54.65
CA ASN A 10 43.39 -13.48 -53.57
C ASN A 10 42.13 -14.11 -52.96
N LEU A 11 42.25 -14.77 -51.81
CA LEU A 11 41.10 -15.39 -51.14
C LEU A 11 40.33 -14.37 -50.29
N LEU A 12 39.25 -13.83 -50.85
CA LEU A 12 38.09 -13.42 -50.06
C LEU A 12 37.36 -14.69 -49.59
N LEU A 13 36.95 -14.74 -48.31
CA LEU A 13 36.01 -15.74 -47.83
C LEU A 13 34.65 -15.09 -47.50
N ALA A 14 33.61 -15.61 -48.15
CA ALA A 14 32.21 -15.31 -47.84
C ALA A 14 31.54 -16.60 -47.32
N PHE A 15 30.84 -16.49 -46.19
CA PHE A 15 29.98 -17.56 -45.66
C PHE A 15 28.60 -17.03 -45.30
N TYR A 16 27.63 -17.93 -45.23
CA TYR A 16 26.21 -17.61 -45.20
C TYR A 16 25.41 -18.74 -44.52
N LEU A 17 24.40 -18.41 -43.70
CA LEU A 17 23.49 -19.36 -43.07
C LEU A 17 22.03 -18.91 -43.24
N CYS A 18 21.21 -19.73 -43.88
CA CYS A 18 19.75 -19.68 -43.81
C CYS A 18 19.14 -21.06 -44.14
N SER A 19 18.02 -21.37 -43.50
CA SER A 19 17.30 -22.63 -43.65
C SER A 19 16.11 -22.51 -44.63
N ALA A 20 15.66 -23.68 -45.14
CA ALA A 20 14.41 -23.90 -45.89
C ALA A 20 14.28 -23.30 -47.30
N LEU A 21 14.80 -24.05 -48.28
CA LEU A 21 14.24 -24.36 -49.62
C LEU A 21 13.79 -23.24 -50.61
N SER A 22 14.23 -23.47 -51.86
CA SER A 22 13.79 -22.85 -53.14
C SER A 22 14.17 -21.39 -53.41
N LEU A 23 15.43 -21.20 -53.86
CA LEU A 23 15.85 -20.04 -54.64
C LEU A 23 15.59 -20.30 -56.13
N SER A 24 14.82 -19.42 -56.79
CA SER A 24 14.88 -19.26 -58.25
C SER A 24 16.02 -18.29 -58.61
N ALA A 25 16.72 -18.53 -59.72
CA ALA A 25 17.91 -17.78 -60.11
C ALA A 25 17.70 -16.26 -60.18
N GLY A 26 18.68 -15.49 -59.68
CA GLY A 26 18.73 -14.02 -59.86
C GLY A 26 18.85 -13.15 -58.60
N GLN A 27 19.13 -13.69 -57.40
CA GLN A 27 19.40 -12.88 -56.21
C GLN A 27 20.88 -12.92 -55.76
N PRO A 28 21.48 -11.79 -55.36
CA PRO A 28 22.88 -11.73 -54.93
C PRO A 28 23.08 -12.32 -53.52
N LEU A 29 24.25 -12.91 -53.28
CA LEU A 29 24.59 -13.59 -52.03
C LEU A 29 25.07 -12.60 -50.95
N LYS A 30 24.34 -12.52 -49.83
CA LYS A 30 24.77 -12.02 -48.50
C LYS A 30 26.11 -12.56 -48.01
N ALA A 31 27.24 -11.85 -48.17
CA ALA A 31 28.40 -12.11 -47.33
C ALA A 31 28.06 -11.81 -45.85
N VAL A 32 28.37 -12.73 -44.93
CA VAL A 32 28.41 -12.42 -43.49
C VAL A 32 29.67 -11.59 -43.22
N ASN A 33 29.48 -10.31 -42.87
CA ASN A 33 30.57 -9.46 -42.41
C ASN A 33 30.88 -9.78 -40.93
N LEU A 34 32.12 -10.17 -40.64
CA LEU A 34 32.59 -10.49 -39.29
C LEU A 34 32.99 -9.26 -38.44
N GLY A 35 33.03 -8.08 -39.06
CA GLY A 35 33.55 -6.84 -38.46
C GLY A 35 35.07 -6.70 -38.63
N ASP A 36 35.54 -5.48 -38.82
CA ASP A 36 36.97 -5.19 -38.96
C ASP A 36 37.72 -5.43 -37.65
N GLY A 37 38.87 -6.10 -37.74
CA GLY A 37 39.71 -6.45 -36.60
C GLY A 37 39.26 -7.72 -35.85
N THR A 38 38.12 -8.32 -36.19
CA THR A 38 37.65 -9.56 -35.52
C THR A 38 38.64 -10.70 -35.75
N GLN A 39 39.18 -11.25 -34.65
CA GLN A 39 40.16 -12.34 -34.65
C GLN A 39 39.48 -13.71 -34.71
N PHE A 40 39.99 -14.59 -35.56
CA PHE A 40 39.46 -15.94 -35.74
C PHE A 40 40.55 -16.97 -36.07
N TRP A 41 40.23 -18.25 -35.84
CA TRP A 41 41.05 -19.40 -36.19
C TRP A 41 40.34 -20.27 -37.23
N LEU A 42 41.11 -20.85 -38.16
CA LEU A 42 40.62 -21.81 -39.15
C LEU A 42 41.15 -23.20 -38.83
N TYR A 43 40.24 -24.14 -38.57
CA TYR A 43 40.56 -25.53 -38.29
C TYR A 43 40.19 -26.44 -39.47
N SER A 44 41.17 -27.16 -40.01
CA SER A 44 40.93 -28.18 -41.05
C SER A 44 40.36 -29.44 -40.40
N VAL A 45 39.10 -29.74 -40.70
CA VAL A 45 38.42 -30.95 -40.20
C VAL A 45 39.10 -32.22 -40.73
N LYS A 46 39.52 -32.22 -41.99
CA LYS A 46 40.19 -33.37 -42.63
C LYS A 46 41.59 -33.66 -42.06
N LEU A 47 42.36 -32.62 -41.73
CA LEU A 47 43.73 -32.77 -41.22
C LEU A 47 43.83 -32.72 -39.69
N GLN A 48 42.72 -32.41 -39.00
CA GLN A 48 42.63 -32.22 -37.55
C GLN A 48 43.66 -31.20 -37.01
N LYS A 49 43.91 -30.15 -37.79
CA LYS A 49 44.95 -29.14 -37.53
C LYS A 49 44.51 -27.73 -37.91
N TYR A 50 45.02 -26.75 -37.17
CA TYR A 50 44.86 -25.33 -37.44
C TYR A 50 45.74 -24.88 -38.60
N LEU A 51 45.20 -23.97 -39.40
CA LEU A 51 45.90 -23.24 -40.46
C LEU A 51 46.82 -22.19 -39.84
N SER A 52 48.10 -22.17 -40.22
CA SER A 52 49.05 -21.11 -39.82
C SER A 52 49.54 -20.32 -41.03
N ALA A 53 49.87 -19.05 -40.78
CA ALA A 53 50.56 -18.19 -41.73
C ALA A 53 52.06 -18.23 -41.44
N GLU A 54 52.74 -19.29 -41.89
CA GLU A 54 54.16 -19.49 -41.59
C GLU A 54 55.01 -18.30 -42.07
N ASN A 55 55.99 -17.92 -41.23
CA ASN A 55 56.83 -16.74 -41.43
C ASN A 55 56.05 -15.41 -41.60
N GLY A 56 54.85 -15.30 -40.98
CA GLY A 56 54.12 -14.04 -40.83
C GLY A 56 53.28 -13.67 -42.05
N GLY A 57 52.87 -14.67 -42.84
CA GLY A 57 52.19 -14.48 -44.13
C GLY A 57 53.15 -14.30 -45.31
N GLY A 58 54.46 -14.40 -45.10
CA GLY A 58 55.47 -14.38 -46.18
C GLY A 58 55.58 -15.70 -46.96
N ASN A 59 54.93 -16.77 -46.49
CA ASN A 59 54.88 -18.09 -47.14
C ASN A 59 53.43 -18.58 -47.28
N ILE A 60 53.28 -19.69 -47.99
CA ILE A 60 52.01 -20.38 -48.23
C ILE A 60 51.32 -20.75 -46.90
N LEU A 61 49.98 -20.70 -46.86
CA LEU A 61 49.22 -21.11 -45.66
C LEU A 61 49.25 -22.64 -45.52
N VAL A 62 49.55 -23.16 -44.33
CA VAL A 62 49.69 -24.62 -44.08
C VAL A 62 48.92 -25.04 -42.83
N ALA A 63 48.10 -26.09 -42.94
CA ALA A 63 47.38 -26.68 -41.80
C ALA A 63 48.25 -27.70 -41.04
N ASN A 64 49.31 -27.22 -40.37
CA ASN A 64 50.30 -28.09 -39.71
C ASN A 64 50.28 -28.09 -38.16
N ARG A 65 49.50 -27.21 -37.51
CA ARG A 65 49.50 -27.01 -36.05
C ARG A 65 48.38 -27.73 -35.32
N THR A 66 48.67 -28.36 -34.18
CA THR A 66 47.69 -29.09 -33.36
C THR A 66 46.98 -28.22 -32.31
N LYS A 67 47.43 -26.97 -32.13
CA LYS A 67 46.85 -25.96 -31.24
C LYS A 67 47.06 -24.58 -31.86
N ALA A 68 46.09 -23.68 -31.71
CA ALA A 68 46.20 -22.31 -32.19
C ALA A 68 46.89 -21.37 -31.19
N SER A 69 47.58 -20.38 -31.74
CA SER A 69 48.30 -19.28 -31.10
C SER A 69 48.35 -18.08 -32.06
N ASP A 70 49.21 -17.09 -31.79
CA ASP A 70 49.32 -15.84 -32.56
C ASP A 70 49.55 -16.07 -34.07
N TRP A 71 50.31 -17.11 -34.45
CA TRP A 71 50.64 -17.44 -35.86
C TRP A 71 49.52 -18.17 -36.62
N GLU A 72 48.48 -18.59 -35.90
CA GLU A 72 47.24 -19.18 -36.42
C GLU A 72 46.07 -18.19 -36.33
N THR A 73 46.30 -16.97 -35.84
CA THR A 73 45.29 -15.93 -35.61
C THR A 73 45.18 -15.00 -36.81
N PHE A 74 44.02 -15.06 -37.48
CA PHE A 74 43.69 -14.18 -38.61
C PHE A 74 42.77 -13.06 -38.15
N GLN A 75 42.90 -11.88 -38.76
CA GLN A 75 41.99 -10.75 -38.54
C GLN A 75 41.12 -10.52 -39.77
N ALA A 76 39.81 -10.40 -39.57
CA ALA A 76 38.90 -9.96 -40.61
C ALA A 76 39.18 -8.49 -40.96
N LYS A 77 39.26 -8.17 -42.25
CA LYS A 77 39.47 -6.82 -42.76
C LYS A 77 38.59 -6.60 -43.98
N SER A 78 37.68 -5.65 -43.90
CA SER A 78 36.78 -5.28 -44.99
C SER A 78 37.50 -4.35 -45.96
N GLU A 79 37.73 -4.84 -47.16
CA GLU A 79 38.04 -4.00 -48.32
C GLU A 79 36.88 -4.07 -49.31
N LYS A 80 36.72 -3.01 -50.11
CA LYS A 80 35.57 -2.83 -51.01
C LYS A 80 35.41 -4.05 -51.93
N LEU A 81 34.20 -4.62 -51.94
CA LEU A 81 33.61 -5.50 -52.97
C LEU A 81 34.59 -5.93 -54.08
N VAL A 82 35.23 -7.08 -53.87
CA VAL A 82 35.96 -7.80 -54.93
C VAL A 82 35.03 -8.87 -55.48
N THR A 83 34.72 -8.81 -56.77
CA THR A 83 34.05 -9.89 -57.50
C THR A 83 35.05 -11.00 -57.80
N ALA A 84 34.69 -12.24 -57.49
CA ALA A 84 35.44 -13.43 -57.87
C ALA A 84 34.50 -14.40 -58.59
N ASP A 85 34.86 -14.77 -59.82
CA ASP A 85 34.20 -15.86 -60.54
C ASP A 85 34.73 -17.20 -60.02
N TYR A 86 33.83 -18.15 -59.76
CA TYR A 86 34.18 -19.54 -59.47
C TYR A 86 33.26 -20.48 -60.22
N GLU A 87 33.81 -21.17 -61.22
CA GLU A 87 33.15 -22.27 -61.92
C GLU A 87 33.52 -23.60 -61.24
N GLY A 88 32.62 -24.14 -60.43
CA GLY A 88 32.79 -25.45 -59.80
C GLY A 88 31.61 -25.85 -58.92
N SER A 89 31.11 -27.08 -59.09
CA SER A 89 29.99 -27.61 -58.29
C SER A 89 30.49 -28.18 -56.95
N ALA A 90 30.47 -27.36 -55.90
CA ALA A 90 30.88 -27.78 -54.56
C ALA A 90 29.75 -28.53 -53.82
N GLY A 91 29.94 -29.83 -53.59
CA GLY A 91 29.15 -30.62 -52.64
C GLY A 91 29.58 -30.36 -51.19
N TRP A 92 28.64 -30.52 -50.25
CA TRP A 92 28.80 -30.22 -48.81
C TRP A 92 29.22 -31.45 -47.98
N GLU A 93 30.04 -32.34 -48.54
CA GLU A 93 30.46 -33.58 -47.89
C GLU A 93 31.76 -33.38 -47.10
N ASP A 94 31.89 -34.02 -45.93
CA ASP A 94 32.94 -33.76 -44.92
C ASP A 94 34.37 -34.10 -45.38
N ASP A 95 34.52 -34.79 -46.51
CA ASP A 95 35.78 -35.17 -47.13
C ASP A 95 36.30 -34.15 -48.17
N ASN A 96 35.50 -33.12 -48.49
CA ASN A 96 35.86 -32.01 -49.38
C ASN A 96 36.96 -31.12 -48.74
N PRO A 97 38.15 -30.96 -49.39
CA PRO A 97 39.27 -30.20 -48.83
C PRO A 97 39.04 -28.69 -48.70
N SER A 98 37.95 -28.15 -49.25
CA SER A 98 37.58 -26.73 -49.15
C SER A 98 36.71 -26.39 -47.93
N VAL A 99 36.32 -27.38 -47.11
CA VAL A 99 35.46 -27.17 -45.93
C VAL A 99 36.31 -26.98 -44.66
N PHE A 100 36.09 -25.85 -43.98
CA PHE A 100 36.79 -25.48 -42.74
C PHE A 100 35.80 -25.17 -41.61
N LYS A 101 36.20 -25.47 -40.37
CA LYS A 101 35.46 -25.08 -39.18
C LYS A 101 36.03 -23.76 -38.63
N LEU A 102 35.13 -22.81 -38.38
CA LEU A 102 35.45 -21.49 -37.82
C LEU A 102 35.21 -21.49 -36.31
N ASP A 103 36.25 -21.33 -35.51
CA ASP A 103 36.13 -21.08 -34.07
C ASP A 103 36.35 -19.59 -33.80
N ILE A 104 35.30 -18.91 -33.32
CA ILE A 104 35.28 -17.47 -33.06
C ILE A 104 35.64 -17.23 -31.59
N LEU A 105 36.67 -16.40 -31.35
CA LEU A 105 37.14 -16.05 -30.01
C LEU A 105 36.24 -15.00 -29.34
N THR A 106 35.07 -15.41 -28.86
CA THR A 106 34.19 -14.55 -28.05
C THR A 106 33.78 -15.20 -26.74
N ASN A 107 34.22 -14.63 -25.61
CA ASN A 107 33.77 -15.01 -24.27
C ASN A 107 32.56 -14.16 -23.78
N LYS A 108 31.87 -13.50 -24.72
CA LYS A 108 30.61 -12.76 -24.53
C LYS A 108 29.76 -12.93 -25.77
N MET A 109 28.48 -13.31 -25.61
CA MET A 109 27.52 -13.29 -26.71
C MET A 109 27.31 -11.84 -27.19
N LEU A 110 27.63 -11.57 -28.45
CA LEU A 110 27.20 -10.34 -29.12
C LEU A 110 25.68 -10.38 -29.32
N ARG A 111 24.97 -9.50 -28.59
CA ARG A 111 23.57 -9.15 -28.86
C ARG A 111 23.44 -7.62 -28.85
N GLY A 112 23.72 -7.00 -29.98
CA GLY A 112 23.48 -5.59 -30.24
C GLY A 112 22.81 -5.39 -31.59
N GLU A 113 21.83 -4.50 -31.66
CA GLU A 113 21.23 -4.06 -32.93
C GLU A 113 22.09 -2.94 -33.53
N TYR A 114 22.78 -3.23 -34.64
CA TYR A 114 23.54 -2.22 -35.37
C TYR A 114 22.68 -1.56 -36.45
N GLN A 115 22.70 -0.22 -36.52
CA GLN A 115 22.00 0.52 -37.56
C GLN A 115 22.87 0.65 -38.82
N LEU A 116 22.50 -0.07 -39.88
CA LEU A 116 23.04 0.15 -41.23
C LEU A 116 22.51 1.46 -41.81
N THR A 117 23.29 2.54 -41.73
CA THR A 117 23.09 3.68 -42.64
C THR A 117 23.75 3.37 -43.98
N ASN A 118 22.96 2.99 -44.98
CA ASN A 118 23.41 3.06 -46.37
C ASN A 118 23.83 4.51 -46.66
N GLY A 119 25.04 4.71 -47.19
CA GLY A 119 25.65 6.02 -47.44
C GLY A 119 24.99 6.82 -48.56
N LEU A 120 23.73 7.17 -48.39
CA LEU A 120 22.95 8.04 -49.27
C LEU A 120 22.42 9.21 -48.44
N GLY A 121 22.73 10.42 -48.88
CA GLY A 121 22.37 11.66 -48.20
C GLY A 121 20.85 11.94 -48.16
N PRO A 122 20.43 13.08 -47.58
CA PRO A 122 19.09 13.26 -46.98
C PRO A 122 17.83 13.14 -47.86
N GLU A 123 17.94 12.86 -49.16
CA GLU A 123 16.90 13.21 -50.13
C GLU A 123 16.01 12.07 -50.66
N ARG A 124 16.29 10.77 -50.37
CA ARG A 124 15.51 9.66 -50.97
C ARG A 124 15.24 8.48 -50.03
N ALA A 125 14.04 8.44 -49.45
CA ALA A 125 13.51 7.30 -48.70
C ALA A 125 12.17 6.80 -49.29
N PRO A 126 12.03 5.48 -49.55
CA PRO A 126 10.70 4.89 -49.75
C PRO A 126 10.44 3.53 -49.06
N LYS A 127 9.26 3.43 -48.43
CA LYS A 127 8.32 2.28 -48.36
C LYS A 127 8.66 1.01 -47.54
N VAL A 128 8.21 1.03 -46.28
CA VAL A 128 7.43 0.02 -45.49
C VAL A 128 7.57 -1.50 -45.80
N MET A 129 7.88 -2.28 -44.75
CA MET A 129 7.49 -3.70 -44.59
C MET A 129 7.14 -4.00 -43.11
N ARG A 130 6.25 -4.97 -42.82
CA ARG A 130 5.75 -5.29 -41.47
C ARG A 130 6.20 -6.68 -40.96
N LEU A 131 6.52 -6.76 -39.67
CA LEU A 131 6.37 -7.88 -38.71
C LEU A 131 6.73 -7.35 -37.29
N GLY A 132 6.34 -7.92 -36.14
CA GLY A 132 5.45 -9.06 -35.91
C GLY A 132 4.64 -9.02 -34.58
N GLY A 133 5.27 -8.84 -33.41
CA GLY A 133 4.59 -8.79 -32.11
C GLY A 133 5.49 -8.56 -30.88
N GLY A 134 4.97 -7.83 -29.87
CA GLY A 134 5.44 -7.84 -28.47
C GLY A 134 6.22 -6.61 -27.95
N LEU A 135 5.61 -5.88 -27.01
CA LEU A 135 6.18 -4.81 -26.13
C LEU A 135 6.79 -3.56 -26.80
N LEU A 136 6.75 -2.41 -26.13
CA LEU A 136 7.30 -1.14 -26.63
C LEU A 136 7.99 -0.33 -25.51
N MET A 137 9.31 -0.18 -25.61
CA MET A 137 10.03 0.99 -25.10
C MET A 137 10.29 1.94 -26.28
N ILE A 138 10.31 3.25 -26.06
CA ILE A 138 10.58 4.24 -27.12
C ILE A 138 11.99 4.80 -26.91
N GLN A 139 12.96 4.23 -27.61
CA GLN A 139 14.30 4.79 -27.78
C GLN A 139 14.30 5.67 -29.05
N THR A 140 14.86 6.87 -28.98
CA THR A 140 15.08 7.74 -30.16
C THR A 140 16.51 7.52 -30.66
N HIS A 141 16.77 7.03 -31.88
CA HIS A 141 16.36 7.61 -33.16
C HIS A 141 15.91 6.57 -34.22
N GLN A 142 14.67 6.69 -34.73
CA GLN A 142 14.36 6.36 -36.14
C GLN A 142 13.27 7.27 -36.71
N SER A 143 13.50 7.76 -37.92
CA SER A 143 12.53 8.47 -38.75
C SER A 143 11.55 7.51 -39.42
N LEU A 144 10.62 6.94 -38.64
CA LEU A 144 9.53 6.13 -39.19
C LEU A 144 8.26 6.98 -39.40
N SER A 145 7.77 6.94 -40.64
CA SER A 145 6.54 7.62 -41.06
C SER A 145 5.31 7.12 -40.29
N LEU A 146 4.39 8.03 -39.98
CA LEU A 146 3.13 7.83 -39.22
C LEU A 146 2.07 6.95 -39.94
N GLY A 147 2.44 5.76 -40.39
CA GLY A 147 1.55 4.74 -40.93
C GLY A 147 1.48 3.52 -40.01
N ASP A 148 0.25 3.10 -39.70
CA ASP A 148 -0.12 1.79 -39.14
C ASP A 148 0.12 1.49 -37.64
N LEU A 149 -0.82 1.95 -36.80
CA LEU A 149 -1.21 1.27 -35.55
C LEU A 149 -2.76 1.21 -35.48
N TRP A 150 -3.32 0.26 -34.71
CA TRP A 150 -4.77 -0.02 -34.43
C TRP A 150 -5.43 -1.19 -35.21
N PRO A 151 -6.39 -1.95 -34.63
CA PRO A 151 -6.09 -3.25 -34.01
C PRO A 151 -6.77 -4.47 -34.71
N HIS A 152 -6.78 -5.62 -34.03
CA HIS A 152 -7.35 -6.93 -34.41
C HIS A 152 -8.49 -6.94 -35.45
N ARG A 153 -8.34 -7.78 -36.49
CA ARG A 153 -9.44 -8.15 -37.39
C ARG A 153 -10.39 -9.15 -36.71
N THR A 154 -11.67 -8.82 -36.66
CA THR A 154 -12.76 -9.79 -36.64
C THR A 154 -13.55 -9.59 -37.93
N MET A 155 -13.65 -10.61 -38.78
CA MET A 155 -14.41 -10.50 -40.02
C MET A 155 -15.90 -10.69 -39.73
N LEU A 156 -16.71 -9.66 -40.01
CA LEU A 156 -18.14 -9.80 -40.26
C LEU A 156 -18.36 -9.68 -41.77
N SER A 157 -19.21 -10.55 -42.32
CA SER A 157 -19.23 -10.94 -43.75
C SER A 157 -19.75 -9.88 -44.74
N ASN A 158 -20.06 -8.65 -44.31
CA ASN A 158 -20.94 -7.74 -45.03
C ASN A 158 -20.29 -6.37 -45.32
N GLY A 159 -19.23 -6.35 -46.11
CA GLY A 159 -18.93 -5.32 -47.14
C GLY A 159 -18.70 -3.84 -46.77
N HIS A 160 -18.84 -3.39 -45.53
CA HIS A 160 -18.68 -1.97 -45.16
C HIS A 160 -17.66 -1.74 -44.04
N ILE A 161 -16.67 -0.88 -44.32
CA ILE A 161 -15.63 -0.45 -43.37
C ILE A 161 -15.83 1.03 -43.06
N THR A 162 -16.27 1.35 -41.85
CA THR A 162 -16.21 2.71 -41.29
C THR A 162 -14.93 2.89 -40.47
N TYR A 163 -14.13 3.90 -40.81
CA TYR A 163 -12.92 4.24 -40.07
C TYR A 163 -13.21 5.13 -38.85
N THR A 164 -12.90 4.63 -37.65
CA THR A 164 -12.82 5.46 -36.43
C THR A 164 -11.42 5.38 -35.82
N GLN A 165 -10.56 6.34 -36.18
CA GLN A 165 -9.37 6.63 -35.38
C GLN A 165 -9.78 7.28 -34.06
N ARG A 166 -9.61 6.57 -32.93
CA ARG A 166 -9.65 7.18 -31.59
C ARG A 166 -8.31 7.00 -30.89
N PHE A 167 -7.73 8.14 -30.50
CA PHE A 167 -6.47 8.25 -29.76
C PHE A 167 -6.54 7.48 -28.43
N MET A 168 -5.73 6.42 -28.28
CA MET A 168 -5.69 5.63 -27.04
C MET A 168 -5.12 6.38 -25.83
N HIS A 169 -4.41 7.51 -26.04
CA HIS A 169 -3.74 8.24 -24.97
C HIS A 169 -4.64 9.21 -24.18
N ARG A 170 -5.84 9.56 -24.67
CA ARG A 170 -6.67 10.59 -24.02
C ARG A 170 -7.48 10.11 -22.81
N ASN A 171 -7.64 8.80 -22.61
CA ASN A 171 -8.59 8.26 -21.62
C ASN A 171 -7.97 7.63 -20.37
N ASN A 172 -6.66 7.37 -20.33
CA ASN A 172 -6.03 6.56 -19.26
C ASN A 172 -5.14 7.35 -18.30
N GLY A 173 -5.06 8.69 -18.39
CA GLY A 173 -4.28 9.55 -17.49
C GLY A 173 -2.74 9.40 -17.53
N MET A 174 -2.22 8.35 -18.19
CA MET A 174 -0.80 8.02 -18.24
C MET A 174 0.06 9.19 -18.72
N LYS A 175 1.19 9.37 -18.04
CA LYS A 175 2.24 10.32 -18.41
C LYS A 175 3.40 9.61 -19.12
N ILE A 176 4.13 10.37 -19.91
CA ILE A 176 5.23 9.93 -20.75
C ILE A 176 6.49 10.68 -20.32
N ILE A 177 7.58 9.94 -20.13
CA ILE A 177 8.94 10.48 -20.03
C ILE A 177 9.60 10.21 -21.39
N VAL A 178 10.29 11.21 -21.93
CA VAL A 178 11.11 11.06 -23.14
C VAL A 178 12.55 10.95 -22.70
N ASP A 179 13.20 9.82 -23.01
CA ASP A 179 14.58 9.55 -22.61
C ASP A 179 15.56 9.66 -23.77
N HIS A 180 16.62 10.45 -23.55
CA HIS A 180 17.70 10.70 -24.50
C HIS A 180 18.86 9.72 -24.25
N HIS A 181 18.65 8.50 -24.72
CA HIS A 181 19.43 7.32 -24.34
C HIS A 181 20.79 7.18 -25.06
N ALA A 182 21.03 7.97 -26.11
CA ALA A 182 22.24 7.98 -26.92
C ALA A 182 22.50 9.39 -27.43
N VAL A 183 23.74 9.87 -27.32
CA VAL A 183 24.15 11.22 -27.75
C VAL A 183 25.33 11.15 -28.72
N HIS A 184 25.44 12.14 -29.62
CA HIS A 184 26.58 12.24 -30.52
C HIS A 184 27.86 12.52 -29.72
N GLY A 185 28.92 11.72 -29.91
CA GLY A 185 30.10 11.70 -29.04
C GLY A 185 30.10 10.59 -27.98
N LEU A 186 29.00 9.86 -27.80
CA LEU A 186 28.88 8.66 -26.93
C LEU A 186 29.08 8.96 -25.43
N GLN A 187 28.00 9.00 -24.66
CA GLN A 187 28.09 9.33 -23.24
C GLN A 187 28.64 8.21 -22.34
N ASN A 188 28.64 6.97 -22.85
CA ASN A 188 29.26 5.81 -22.21
C ASN A 188 29.62 4.76 -23.29
N GLY A 189 30.48 3.80 -22.94
CA GLY A 189 30.89 2.70 -23.83
C GLY A 189 29.99 1.46 -23.77
N LYS A 190 28.66 1.62 -23.70
CA LYS A 190 27.68 0.51 -23.72
C LYS A 190 26.90 0.51 -25.02
N ASP A 191 26.44 -0.66 -25.44
CA ASP A 191 25.71 -0.86 -26.70
C ASP A 191 24.52 0.09 -26.87
N HIS A 192 23.85 0.47 -25.77
CA HIS A 192 22.69 1.38 -25.79
C HIS A 192 23.02 2.86 -26.06
N SER A 193 24.28 3.28 -25.98
CA SER A 193 24.71 4.64 -26.32
C SER A 193 24.98 4.84 -27.81
N GLY A 194 24.92 3.76 -28.60
CA GLY A 194 25.28 3.78 -30.02
C GLY A 194 26.80 3.67 -30.27
N THR A 195 27.57 3.17 -29.31
CA THR A 195 29.04 3.08 -29.42
C THR A 195 29.50 2.15 -30.55
N ARG A 196 30.59 2.54 -31.24
CA ARG A 196 31.20 1.77 -32.34
C ARG A 196 32.34 0.86 -31.86
N ASP A 197 33.08 1.32 -30.86
CA ASP A 197 34.36 0.77 -30.40
C ASP A 197 34.50 0.81 -28.86
N ALA A 198 33.39 1.04 -28.14
CA ALA A 198 33.31 1.26 -26.69
C ALA A 198 34.03 2.52 -26.17
N CYS A 199 34.49 3.42 -27.04
CA CYS A 199 35.03 4.72 -26.66
C CYS A 199 33.94 5.67 -26.12
N VAL A 200 34.38 6.61 -25.28
CA VAL A 200 33.58 7.71 -24.74
C VAL A 200 34.30 8.99 -25.16
N GLU A 201 33.68 9.75 -26.06
CA GLU A 201 34.29 10.93 -26.71
C GLU A 201 33.48 12.21 -26.42
N TRP A 202 32.47 12.14 -25.56
CA TRP A 202 31.53 13.24 -25.32
C TRP A 202 32.12 14.34 -24.44
N ASP A 203 32.26 15.54 -25.00
CA ASP A 203 32.78 16.72 -24.32
C ASP A 203 32.02 18.03 -24.65
N ASP A 204 32.62 19.17 -24.25
CA ASP A 204 32.09 20.53 -24.47
C ASP A 204 31.73 20.83 -25.95
N SER A 205 32.37 20.15 -26.91
CA SER A 205 32.13 20.31 -28.35
C SER A 205 30.86 19.63 -28.86
N ASN A 206 30.40 18.57 -28.18
CA ASN A 206 29.19 17.83 -28.54
C ASN A 206 27.90 18.46 -27.97
N ILE A 207 28.03 19.42 -27.04
CA ILE A 207 26.90 20.08 -26.38
C ILE A 207 25.91 20.69 -27.39
N PRO A 208 26.29 21.48 -28.41
CA PRO A 208 25.33 22.14 -29.29
C PRO A 208 24.46 21.17 -30.08
N GLU A 209 25.05 20.06 -30.55
CA GLU A 209 24.34 19.00 -31.29
C GLU A 209 23.39 18.21 -30.36
N THR A 210 23.88 17.88 -29.16
CA THR A 210 23.08 17.18 -28.13
C THR A 210 21.88 18.05 -27.70
N VAL A 211 22.08 19.35 -27.51
CA VAL A 211 21.04 20.33 -27.17
C VAL A 211 20.06 20.52 -28.33
N ALA A 212 20.50 20.47 -29.59
CA ALA A 212 19.60 20.56 -30.75
C ALA A 212 18.58 19.41 -30.81
N VAL A 213 18.96 18.19 -30.40
CA VAL A 213 18.02 17.05 -30.28
C VAL A 213 17.00 17.32 -29.16
N ILE A 214 17.44 17.82 -28.00
CA ILE A 214 16.56 18.19 -26.89
C ILE A 214 15.59 19.32 -27.28
N ASP A 215 16.06 20.35 -27.99
CA ASP A 215 15.24 21.46 -28.48
C ASP A 215 14.16 20.95 -29.44
N PHE A 216 14.51 20.06 -30.38
CA PHE A 216 13.56 19.40 -31.28
C PHE A 216 12.50 18.58 -30.53
N LEU A 217 12.91 17.76 -29.55
CA LEU A 217 11.99 16.94 -28.75
C LEU A 217 11.04 17.83 -27.92
N ALA A 218 11.55 18.90 -27.32
CA ALA A 218 10.76 19.85 -26.55
C ALA A 218 9.82 20.67 -27.44
N ALA A 219 10.26 21.12 -28.61
CA ALA A 219 9.43 21.81 -29.59
C ALA A 219 8.26 20.94 -30.06
N ARG A 220 8.52 19.64 -30.28
CA ARG A 220 7.54 18.68 -30.79
C ARG A 220 6.55 18.19 -29.72
N TYR A 221 7.02 17.94 -28.49
CA TYR A 221 6.23 17.28 -27.45
C TYR A 221 5.89 18.17 -26.24
N GLY A 222 6.54 19.32 -26.05
CA GLY A 222 6.41 20.17 -24.85
C GLY A 222 4.98 20.65 -24.54
N LYS A 223 4.14 20.78 -25.57
CA LYS A 223 2.72 21.17 -25.46
C LYS A 223 1.76 19.97 -25.27
N ASN A 224 2.26 18.73 -25.27
CA ASN A 224 1.44 17.54 -25.09
C ASN A 224 1.10 17.34 -23.60
N PRO A 225 -0.17 17.30 -23.18
CA PRO A 225 -0.56 17.15 -21.78
C PRO A 225 -0.15 15.80 -21.14
N SER A 226 0.23 14.81 -21.95
CA SER A 226 0.80 13.54 -21.47
C SER A 226 2.29 13.61 -21.17
N LEU A 227 3.04 14.63 -21.62
CA LEU A 227 4.47 14.74 -21.30
C LEU A 227 4.65 15.09 -19.81
N ALA A 228 5.30 14.21 -19.05
CA ALA A 228 5.72 14.47 -17.66
C ALA A 228 7.15 15.01 -17.58
N ALA A 229 8.08 14.43 -18.34
CA ALA A 229 9.49 14.82 -18.27
C ALA A 229 10.25 14.57 -19.58
N ILE A 230 11.39 15.26 -19.72
CA ILE A 230 12.43 14.97 -20.70
C ILE A 230 13.72 14.71 -19.93
N GLN A 231 14.33 13.55 -20.13
CA GLN A 231 15.66 13.24 -19.63
C GLN A 231 16.69 13.74 -20.64
N LEU A 232 17.62 14.57 -20.16
CA LEU A 232 18.54 15.31 -21.04
C LEU A 232 19.65 14.40 -21.61
N MET A 233 20.08 13.42 -20.81
CA MET A 233 21.05 12.39 -21.19
C MET A 233 20.88 11.20 -20.23
N ASN A 234 20.94 9.97 -20.76
CA ASN A 234 20.97 8.77 -19.94
C ASN A 234 22.39 8.25 -19.68
N GLU A 235 22.67 7.84 -18.44
CA GLU A 235 23.90 7.13 -18.03
C GLU A 235 25.25 7.73 -18.51
N PRO A 236 25.57 9.02 -18.24
CA PRO A 236 26.91 9.55 -18.52
C PRO A 236 27.99 8.83 -17.70
N LEU A 237 29.15 8.51 -18.28
CA LEU A 237 30.20 7.75 -17.60
C LEU A 237 31.27 8.64 -16.95
N ALA A 238 31.48 8.49 -15.64
CA ALA A 238 32.63 9.10 -14.95
C ALA A 238 33.88 8.19 -15.02
N PRO A 239 35.10 8.75 -14.97
CA PRO A 239 35.42 10.19 -14.96
C PRO A 239 35.47 10.81 -16.37
N HIS A 240 35.22 10.02 -17.42
CA HIS A 240 35.33 10.41 -18.83
C HIS A 240 34.53 11.68 -19.15
N ILE A 241 33.25 11.71 -18.76
CA ILE A 241 32.46 12.94 -18.76
C ILE A 241 32.80 13.77 -17.52
N ASN A 242 33.35 14.96 -17.76
CA ASN A 242 33.62 15.93 -16.71
C ASN A 242 32.31 16.49 -16.13
N LEU A 243 32.21 16.58 -14.79
CA LEU A 243 31.01 17.08 -14.11
C LEU A 243 30.66 18.51 -14.57
N ARG A 244 31.65 19.38 -14.76
CA ARG A 244 31.44 20.78 -15.18
C ARG A 244 30.89 20.88 -16.60
N THR A 245 31.34 20.01 -17.50
CA THR A 245 30.83 19.89 -18.87
C THR A 245 29.40 19.35 -18.87
N LEU A 246 29.11 18.38 -18.01
CA LEU A 246 27.75 17.85 -17.83
C LEU A 246 26.78 18.88 -17.23
N GLU A 247 27.20 19.64 -16.22
CA GLU A 247 26.44 20.76 -15.65
C GLU A 247 26.15 21.84 -16.70
N LYS A 248 27.15 22.24 -17.49
CA LYS A 248 26.98 23.17 -18.62
C LYS A 248 25.92 22.68 -19.60
N PHE A 249 26.00 21.42 -20.04
CA PHE A 249 25.00 20.81 -20.91
C PHE A 249 23.61 20.75 -20.27
N TYR A 250 23.50 20.37 -19.00
CA TYR A 250 22.22 20.33 -18.30
C TYR A 250 21.58 21.72 -18.16
N LYS A 251 22.37 22.80 -18.06
CA LYS A 251 21.85 24.17 -18.14
C LYS A 251 21.33 24.52 -19.54
N GLU A 252 22.12 24.24 -20.58
CA GLU A 252 21.72 24.55 -21.98
C GLU A 252 20.51 23.72 -22.43
N GLY A 253 20.45 22.43 -22.06
CA GLY A 253 19.31 21.55 -22.29
C GLY A 253 18.07 21.97 -21.51
N TYR A 254 18.22 22.38 -20.24
CA TYR A 254 17.13 22.96 -19.45
C TYR A 254 16.53 24.20 -20.13
N ASP A 255 17.39 25.13 -20.58
CA ASP A 255 16.96 26.36 -21.26
C ASP A 255 16.25 26.03 -22.58
N ALA A 256 16.76 25.06 -23.35
CA ALA A 256 16.12 24.57 -24.58
C ALA A 256 14.71 24.01 -24.33
N VAL A 257 14.50 23.19 -23.30
CA VAL A 257 13.17 22.66 -22.96
C VAL A 257 12.22 23.79 -22.50
N ARG A 258 12.71 24.74 -21.69
CA ARG A 258 11.89 25.83 -21.13
C ARG A 258 11.40 26.84 -22.17
N LYS A 259 11.99 26.91 -23.38
CA LYS A 259 11.41 27.63 -24.53
C LYS A 259 9.99 27.15 -24.89
N TYR A 260 9.70 25.86 -24.69
CA TYR A 260 8.49 25.20 -25.21
C TYR A 260 7.54 24.70 -24.12
N THR A 261 8.03 24.43 -22.91
CA THR A 261 7.18 23.96 -21.80
C THR A 261 7.70 24.37 -20.42
N GLN A 262 6.78 24.82 -19.58
CA GLN A 262 7.00 25.13 -18.16
C GLN A 262 6.48 24.00 -17.25
N ASN A 263 5.81 23.00 -17.81
CA ASN A 263 5.11 21.96 -17.04
C ASN A 263 5.93 20.68 -16.88
N ALA A 264 6.66 20.28 -17.93
CA ALA A 264 7.48 19.08 -17.90
C ALA A 264 8.69 19.25 -16.97
N TYR A 265 9.05 18.17 -16.28
CA TYR A 265 10.29 18.07 -15.53
C TYR A 265 11.47 17.86 -16.49
N MET A 266 12.66 18.29 -16.08
CA MET A 266 13.91 17.84 -16.73
C MET A 266 14.66 16.89 -15.81
N MET A 267 14.98 15.72 -16.34
CA MET A 267 15.70 14.67 -15.63
C MET A 267 17.19 14.73 -15.98
N MET A 268 18.00 14.80 -14.94
CA MET A 268 19.47 14.91 -15.00
C MET A 268 20.06 13.63 -14.40
N SER A 269 20.59 12.73 -15.22
CA SER A 269 21.25 11.52 -14.72
C SER A 269 22.55 11.88 -13.99
N THR A 270 22.75 11.28 -12.81
CA THR A 270 24.08 11.18 -12.19
C THR A 270 25.01 10.40 -13.11
N ARG A 271 26.32 10.60 -12.94
CA ARG A 271 27.29 9.82 -13.70
C ARG A 271 27.44 8.41 -13.13
N ILE A 272 27.41 7.40 -13.99
CA ILE A 272 27.79 6.04 -13.62
C ILE A 272 29.27 6.06 -13.21
N SER A 273 29.55 5.49 -12.04
CA SER A 273 30.88 5.43 -11.46
C SER A 273 31.01 4.31 -10.45
N THR A 274 32.25 3.89 -10.19
CA THR A 274 32.60 3.05 -9.04
C THR A 274 32.99 3.86 -7.81
N THR A 275 33.12 5.19 -7.92
CA THR A 275 33.65 6.07 -6.85
C THR A 275 32.95 7.42 -6.66
N SER A 276 32.14 7.90 -7.60
CA SER A 276 31.36 9.14 -7.40
C SER A 276 30.05 8.87 -6.68
N SER A 277 29.61 9.85 -5.88
CA SER A 277 28.35 9.80 -5.16
C SER A 277 27.20 10.22 -6.07
N ASN A 278 26.03 9.59 -5.95
CA ASN A 278 24.80 10.07 -6.61
C ASN A 278 24.43 11.50 -6.15
N SER A 279 24.93 11.95 -5.00
CA SER A 279 24.72 13.30 -4.51
C SER A 279 25.48 14.40 -5.28
N GLU A 280 26.32 14.07 -6.27
CA GLU A 280 27.20 15.05 -6.94
C GLU A 280 26.46 16.18 -7.66
N LEU A 281 25.27 15.92 -8.22
CA LEU A 281 24.45 16.92 -8.91
C LEU A 281 23.50 17.70 -7.99
N ILE A 282 23.37 17.34 -6.71
CA ILE A 282 22.43 18.02 -5.78
C ILE A 282 22.72 19.53 -5.68
N PRO A 283 23.96 20.01 -5.49
CA PRO A 283 24.21 21.46 -5.35
C PRO A 283 23.85 22.26 -6.60
N PHE A 284 24.03 21.65 -7.78
CA PHE A 284 23.69 22.24 -9.07
C PHE A 284 22.18 22.26 -9.29
N ALA A 285 21.52 21.11 -9.18
CA ALA A 285 20.08 20.95 -9.40
C ALA A 285 19.21 21.69 -8.36
N ALA A 286 19.70 21.86 -7.12
CA ALA A 286 19.03 22.63 -6.07
C ALA A 286 19.30 24.16 -6.15
N SER A 287 20.02 24.63 -7.16
CA SER A 287 20.21 26.07 -7.38
C SER A 287 18.90 26.76 -7.76
N LYS A 288 18.78 28.07 -7.45
CA LYS A 288 17.56 28.86 -7.72
C LYS A 288 17.28 29.11 -9.21
N GLU A 289 18.16 28.66 -10.10
CA GLU A 289 18.02 28.82 -11.56
C GLU A 289 17.10 27.76 -12.17
N PHE A 290 16.89 26.64 -11.47
CA PHE A 290 16.11 25.50 -11.94
C PHE A 290 14.74 25.40 -11.26
N ASP A 291 13.69 25.24 -12.07
CA ASP A 291 12.36 24.80 -11.62
C ASP A 291 11.98 23.47 -12.28
N ARG A 292 11.32 22.59 -11.52
CA ARG A 292 10.93 21.23 -11.92
C ARG A 292 12.09 20.45 -12.57
N VAL A 293 13.17 20.26 -11.81
CA VAL A 293 14.21 19.29 -12.15
C VAL A 293 14.11 18.06 -11.26
N ALA A 294 14.61 16.94 -11.76
CA ALA A 294 14.75 15.70 -11.02
C ALA A 294 16.13 15.10 -11.29
N ILE A 295 16.75 14.54 -10.27
CA ILE A 295 17.98 13.76 -10.41
C ILE A 295 17.57 12.31 -10.69
N ASP A 296 18.14 11.73 -11.74
CA ASP A 296 18.00 10.31 -12.06
C ASP A 296 19.28 9.57 -11.64
N ALA A 297 19.16 8.36 -11.09
CA ALA A 297 20.24 7.65 -10.41
C ALA A 297 20.17 6.13 -10.59
N HIS A 298 21.28 5.54 -11.04
CA HIS A 298 21.34 4.15 -11.51
C HIS A 298 22.03 3.20 -10.52
N TYR A 299 21.29 2.20 -10.02
CA TYR A 299 21.78 1.22 -9.03
C TYR A 299 21.87 -0.21 -9.60
N TYR A 300 22.94 -0.51 -10.34
CA TYR A 300 23.14 -1.81 -10.98
C TYR A 300 23.91 -2.83 -10.13
N TYR A 301 23.27 -3.40 -9.11
CA TYR A 301 23.87 -4.41 -8.23
C TYR A 301 24.40 -5.65 -8.97
N ILE A 302 23.72 -6.06 -10.04
CA ILE A 302 24.07 -7.25 -10.86
C ILE A 302 25.46 -7.17 -11.50
N PHE A 303 26.00 -5.96 -11.69
CA PHE A 303 27.33 -5.74 -12.29
C PHE A 303 28.44 -5.48 -11.25
N ALA A 304 28.10 -5.39 -9.96
CA ALA A 304 29.06 -5.05 -8.91
C ALA A 304 29.63 -6.32 -8.23
N ASP A 305 30.95 -6.49 -8.31
CA ASP A 305 31.65 -7.70 -7.84
C ASP A 305 31.40 -8.05 -6.37
N MET A 306 31.15 -7.05 -5.51
CA MET A 306 30.86 -7.25 -4.09
C MET A 306 29.62 -8.13 -3.84
N PHE A 307 28.64 -8.15 -4.75
CA PHE A 307 27.43 -8.95 -4.59
C PHE A 307 27.61 -10.42 -5.01
N LYS A 308 28.67 -10.76 -5.77
CA LYS A 308 28.91 -12.13 -6.25
C LYS A 308 29.06 -13.15 -5.11
N ASN A 309 29.53 -12.70 -3.95
CA ASN A 309 29.76 -13.51 -2.75
C ASN A 309 28.74 -13.24 -1.63
N MET A 310 27.72 -12.41 -1.87
CA MET A 310 26.66 -12.15 -0.89
C MET A 310 25.55 -13.20 -1.00
N THR A 311 25.05 -13.64 0.16
CA THR A 311 23.76 -14.31 0.23
C THR A 311 22.63 -13.36 -0.17
N VAL A 312 21.46 -13.92 -0.50
CA VAL A 312 20.23 -13.14 -0.76
C VAL A 312 19.93 -12.19 0.41
N GLN A 313 20.06 -12.65 1.66
CA GLN A 313 19.82 -11.80 2.83
C GLN A 313 20.86 -10.67 2.94
N GLN A 314 22.15 -10.94 2.73
CA GLN A 314 23.18 -9.89 2.75
C GLN A 314 22.99 -8.84 1.64
N THR A 315 22.50 -9.27 0.47
CA THR A 315 22.13 -8.35 -0.62
C THR A 315 20.95 -7.48 -0.23
N ILE A 316 19.90 -8.08 0.34
CA ILE A 316 18.74 -7.36 0.89
C ILE A 316 19.17 -6.35 1.97
N ASP A 317 19.99 -6.79 2.92
CA ASP A 317 20.50 -5.95 4.01
C ASP A 317 21.38 -4.81 3.48
N PHE A 318 22.16 -5.03 2.42
CA PHE A 318 22.94 -3.96 1.77
C PHE A 318 22.03 -2.92 1.11
N VAL A 319 21.02 -3.35 0.34
CA VAL A 319 20.06 -2.44 -0.30
C VAL A 319 19.32 -1.61 0.76
N TYR A 320 18.84 -2.24 1.84
CA TYR A 320 18.13 -1.54 2.91
C TYR A 320 19.02 -0.61 3.74
N ASN A 321 20.25 -1.00 4.08
CA ASN A 321 21.09 -0.15 4.94
C ASN A 321 21.85 0.92 4.15
N GLN A 322 22.33 0.61 2.94
CA GLN A 322 23.20 1.49 2.18
C GLN A 322 22.44 2.27 1.10
N THR A 323 21.67 1.61 0.23
CA THR A 323 20.95 2.32 -0.84
C THR A 323 19.78 3.15 -0.32
N ALA A 324 19.01 2.68 0.66
CA ALA A 324 17.96 3.51 1.26
C ALA A 324 18.52 4.75 1.96
N THR A 325 19.75 4.67 2.52
CA THR A 325 20.46 5.83 3.10
C THR A 325 20.92 6.81 2.02
N ASP A 326 21.45 6.32 0.89
CA ASP A 326 21.86 7.14 -0.27
C ASP A 326 20.65 7.86 -0.91
N LEU A 327 19.55 7.13 -1.16
CA LEU A 327 18.26 7.68 -1.58
C LEU A 327 17.66 8.66 -0.56
N GLY A 328 17.86 8.41 0.74
CA GLY A 328 17.55 9.36 1.80
C GLY A 328 18.32 10.67 1.63
N SER A 329 19.62 10.62 1.31
CA SER A 329 20.42 11.82 1.09
C SER A 329 19.98 12.63 -0.16
N LEU A 330 19.56 11.94 -1.22
CA LEU A 330 19.02 12.53 -2.46
C LEU A 330 17.68 13.26 -2.23
N THR A 331 16.85 12.77 -1.31
CA THR A 331 15.51 13.31 -1.04
C THR A 331 15.47 14.44 -0.01
N ILE A 332 16.51 14.60 0.82
CA ILE A 332 16.56 15.62 1.89
C ILE A 332 16.77 17.05 1.38
N ASN A 333 17.41 17.24 0.21
CA ASN A 333 17.84 18.56 -0.30
C ASN A 333 17.07 19.04 -1.55
N GLY A 334 15.82 18.62 -1.75
CA GLY A 334 14.88 19.30 -2.66
C GLY A 334 14.63 18.66 -4.02
N SER A 335 15.20 17.48 -4.32
CA SER A 335 14.78 16.69 -5.48
C SER A 335 13.47 15.95 -5.17
N PHE A 336 12.41 16.27 -5.91
CA PHE A 336 11.09 15.64 -5.79
C PHE A 336 11.16 14.14 -6.15
N SER A 337 10.89 13.25 -5.20
CA SER A 337 10.40 11.91 -5.54
C SER A 337 9.03 12.04 -6.22
N PHE A 338 8.84 11.36 -7.34
CA PHE A 338 7.55 11.29 -8.04
C PHE A 338 6.54 10.43 -7.25
N VAL A 339 5.97 11.01 -6.20
CA VAL A 339 4.75 10.53 -5.53
C VAL A 339 3.68 11.61 -5.68
N ALA A 340 2.47 11.19 -6.05
CA ALA A 340 1.36 12.11 -6.33
C ALA A 340 0.90 12.83 -5.05
N GLY A 341 1.33 14.09 -4.88
CA GLY A 341 1.03 14.90 -3.70
C GLY A 341 1.89 14.53 -2.48
N GLN A 342 1.88 15.39 -1.47
CA GLN A 342 2.50 15.06 -0.19
C GLN A 342 1.66 13.99 0.52
N SER A 343 2.24 12.80 0.71
CA SER A 343 1.68 11.74 1.54
C SER A 343 1.34 12.26 2.94
N LEU A 344 0.19 11.87 3.48
CA LEU A 344 -0.26 12.31 4.80
C LEU A 344 0.50 11.56 5.91
N LYS A 345 1.22 12.32 6.73
CA LYS A 345 1.78 11.92 8.01
C LYS A 345 0.79 12.38 9.09
N ALA A 346 -0.10 11.49 9.52
CA ALA A 346 -1.23 11.84 10.37
C ALA A 346 -1.23 11.11 11.73
N VAL A 347 -2.11 11.56 12.63
CA VAL A 347 -2.43 10.87 13.88
C VAL A 347 -3.93 10.87 14.09
N ASN A 348 -4.43 9.81 14.73
CA ASN A 348 -5.80 9.75 15.19
C ASN A 348 -5.97 10.58 16.47
N LEU A 349 -7.13 11.20 16.63
CA LEU A 349 -7.56 11.88 17.86
C LEU A 349 -8.49 10.98 18.71
N GLY A 350 -8.14 9.68 18.81
CA GLY A 350 -8.88 8.69 19.60
C GLY A 350 -8.97 9.06 21.09
N GLY A 351 -10.04 8.62 21.75
CA GLY A 351 -10.36 8.99 23.13
C GLY A 351 -10.82 10.44 23.34
N TRP A 352 -11.08 11.22 22.28
CA TRP A 352 -11.52 12.62 22.36
C TRP A 352 -13.04 12.80 22.14
N LEU A 353 -13.50 12.86 20.87
CA LEU A 353 -14.93 13.02 20.53
C LEU A 353 -15.70 11.69 20.59
N VAL A 354 -14.98 10.59 20.42
CA VAL A 354 -15.39 9.22 20.74
C VAL A 354 -14.51 8.74 21.89
N ILE A 355 -15.13 8.14 22.91
CA ILE A 355 -14.49 7.73 24.17
C ILE A 355 -14.18 6.25 24.16
N GLU A 356 -12.94 5.93 24.53
CA GLU A 356 -12.53 4.60 24.95
C GLU A 356 -11.99 4.65 26.37
N GLY A 357 -12.69 3.99 27.31
CA GLY A 357 -12.32 4.01 28.72
C GLY A 357 -11.03 3.27 29.07
N TRP A 358 -10.30 2.70 28.10
CA TRP A 358 -8.92 2.26 28.28
C TRP A 358 -7.92 3.41 28.06
N MET A 359 -8.27 4.42 27.26
CA MET A 359 -7.50 5.66 27.06
C MET A 359 -7.84 6.72 28.12
N THR A 360 -9.09 6.76 28.59
CA THR A 360 -9.58 7.77 29.55
C THR A 360 -10.27 7.14 30.79
N PRO A 361 -9.65 6.16 31.48
CA PRO A 361 -10.28 5.39 32.55
C PRO A 361 -10.76 6.24 33.75
N SER A 362 -10.19 7.42 33.95
CA SER A 362 -10.58 8.36 35.01
C SER A 362 -12.02 8.87 34.87
N LEU A 363 -12.55 9.00 33.65
CA LEU A 363 -13.92 9.48 33.40
C LEU A 363 -14.97 8.56 34.07
N PHE A 364 -14.70 7.25 34.12
CA PHE A 364 -15.57 6.22 34.68
C PHE A 364 -15.47 6.06 36.21
N SER A 365 -14.46 6.66 36.84
CA SER A 365 -14.10 6.41 38.25
C SER A 365 -15.19 6.78 39.26
N SER A 366 -16.04 7.76 38.92
CA SER A 366 -17.07 8.31 39.81
C SER A 366 -18.49 7.75 39.56
N ILE A 367 -18.61 6.68 38.77
CA ILE A 367 -19.87 6.00 38.50
C ILE A 367 -20.12 4.96 39.60
N LYS A 368 -21.23 5.10 40.35
CA LYS A 368 -21.64 4.10 41.34
C LYS A 368 -22.01 2.79 40.63
N GLN A 369 -21.58 1.65 41.17
CA GLN A 369 -21.68 0.34 40.49
C GLN A 369 -21.09 0.40 39.06
N GLY A 370 -19.94 1.07 38.89
CA GLY A 370 -19.25 1.21 37.59
C GLY A 370 -18.65 -0.11 37.04
N ASP A 371 -18.88 -1.23 37.72
CA ASP A 371 -18.68 -2.58 37.23
C ASP A 371 -19.94 -3.23 36.63
N LEU A 372 -21.10 -2.56 36.73
CA LEU A 372 -22.39 -2.88 36.12
C LEU A 372 -22.86 -1.72 35.23
N LEU A 373 -22.11 -1.45 34.15
CA LEU A 373 -22.51 -0.52 33.08
C LEU A 373 -23.28 -1.28 31.99
N ASP A 374 -23.93 -0.58 31.06
CA ASP A 374 -24.59 -1.23 29.93
C ASP A 374 -23.63 -2.16 29.17
N GLY A 375 -24.15 -3.31 28.77
CA GLY A 375 -23.39 -4.35 28.09
C GLY A 375 -22.49 -5.20 28.97
N THR A 376 -22.39 -4.90 30.27
CA THR A 376 -21.66 -5.77 31.21
C THR A 376 -22.24 -7.17 31.12
N GLN A 377 -21.40 -8.13 30.73
CA GLN A 377 -21.78 -9.53 30.63
C GLN A 377 -21.62 -10.22 31.98
N VAL A 378 -22.67 -10.93 32.41
CA VAL A 378 -22.72 -11.62 33.70
C VAL A 378 -23.25 -13.05 33.55
N TRP A 379 -22.74 -13.94 34.40
CA TRP A 379 -23.34 -15.24 34.68
C TRP A 379 -24.02 -15.21 36.05
N LEU A 380 -25.18 -15.84 36.13
CA LEU A 380 -25.96 -16.00 37.35
C LEU A 380 -25.92 -17.47 37.77
N TYR A 381 -25.33 -17.75 38.93
CA TYR A 381 -25.17 -19.10 39.46
C TYR A 381 -26.04 -19.27 40.71
N SER A 382 -27.00 -20.20 40.66
CA SER A 382 -27.84 -20.56 41.80
C SER A 382 -26.99 -21.18 42.91
N ASN A 383 -27.00 -20.57 44.10
CA ASN A 383 -26.23 -21.07 45.23
C ASN A 383 -26.79 -22.41 45.73
N LYS A 384 -28.13 -22.56 45.74
CA LYS A 384 -28.85 -23.78 46.14
C LYS A 384 -28.67 -24.96 45.19
N LEU A 385 -28.81 -24.74 43.89
CA LEU A 385 -28.79 -25.84 42.90
C LEU A 385 -27.38 -26.14 42.37
N HIS A 386 -26.41 -25.27 42.66
CA HIS A 386 -25.04 -25.35 42.13
C HIS A 386 -24.97 -25.34 40.59
N LYS A 387 -25.92 -24.65 39.93
CA LYS A 387 -26.04 -24.53 38.47
C LYS A 387 -26.16 -23.08 38.01
N TYR A 388 -25.72 -22.81 36.79
CA TYR A 388 -25.95 -21.56 36.08
C TYR A 388 -27.40 -21.48 35.56
N LEU A 389 -27.92 -20.26 35.57
CA LEU A 389 -29.18 -19.91 34.93
C LEU A 389 -28.97 -19.76 33.42
N SER A 390 -29.95 -20.19 32.64
CA SER A 390 -30.01 -20.00 31.18
C SER A 390 -31.46 -19.85 30.73
N PRO A 391 -31.76 -19.00 29.75
CA PRO A 391 -33.00 -19.08 29.00
C PRO A 391 -32.93 -20.31 28.10
N LYS A 392 -33.96 -21.15 28.12
CA LYS A 392 -34.02 -22.32 27.24
C LYS A 392 -33.96 -21.86 25.78
N ASN A 393 -33.13 -22.52 24.97
CA ASN A 393 -32.82 -22.18 23.58
C ASN A 393 -32.11 -20.82 23.36
N GLY A 394 -31.55 -20.19 24.40
CA GLY A 394 -30.90 -18.88 24.31
C GLY A 394 -31.87 -17.69 24.35
N GLY A 395 -33.18 -17.95 24.37
CA GLY A 395 -34.27 -16.97 24.36
C GLY A 395 -35.53 -17.56 23.71
N GLY A 396 -36.67 -16.90 23.87
CA GLY A 396 -37.98 -17.32 23.35
C GLY A 396 -38.69 -18.34 24.26
N ASN A 397 -38.29 -18.45 25.52
CA ASN A 397 -38.80 -19.48 26.43
C ASN A 397 -38.60 -19.13 27.91
N ILE A 398 -38.90 -20.08 28.81
CA ILE A 398 -38.66 -19.95 30.26
C ILE A 398 -37.18 -19.90 30.62
N LEU A 399 -36.89 -19.32 31.78
CA LEU A 399 -35.60 -19.34 32.43
C LEU A 399 -35.46 -20.60 33.31
N VAL A 400 -34.35 -21.32 33.15
CA VAL A 400 -34.05 -22.58 33.86
C VAL A 400 -32.70 -22.48 34.57
N ALA A 401 -32.42 -23.42 35.49
CA ALA A 401 -31.20 -23.43 36.31
C ALA A 401 -30.56 -24.83 36.32
N ASN A 402 -30.24 -25.37 35.14
CA ASN A 402 -29.76 -26.75 34.95
C ASN A 402 -28.30 -26.87 34.47
N ARG A 403 -27.62 -25.75 34.19
CA ARG A 403 -26.34 -25.74 33.46
C ARG A 403 -25.14 -25.87 34.40
N ARG A 404 -24.28 -26.87 34.18
CA ARG A 404 -23.07 -27.12 35.01
C ARG A 404 -21.89 -26.21 34.66
N LYS A 405 -21.82 -25.72 33.42
CA LYS A 405 -20.80 -24.81 32.90
C LYS A 405 -21.52 -23.70 32.13
N ALA A 406 -21.01 -22.47 32.23
CA ALA A 406 -21.50 -21.33 31.48
C ALA A 406 -20.76 -21.17 30.13
N SER A 407 -21.52 -20.72 29.14
CA SER A 407 -21.16 -20.34 27.79
C SER A 407 -22.17 -19.28 27.32
N ASP A 408 -22.60 -19.32 26.06
CA ASP A 408 -23.28 -18.18 25.43
C ASP A 408 -24.73 -18.02 25.91
N TRP A 409 -25.45 -19.11 26.16
CA TRP A 409 -26.84 -19.07 26.65
C TRP A 409 -26.91 -18.66 28.13
N GLU A 410 -25.90 -19.00 28.93
CA GLU A 410 -25.82 -18.60 30.34
C GLU A 410 -25.35 -17.14 30.52
N THR A 411 -25.03 -16.45 29.42
CA THR A 411 -24.51 -15.07 29.41
C THR A 411 -25.62 -14.05 29.24
N PHE A 412 -25.83 -13.24 30.28
CA PHE A 412 -26.77 -12.12 30.28
C PHE A 412 -25.99 -10.81 30.11
N ARG A 413 -26.50 -9.91 29.27
CA ARG A 413 -26.02 -8.53 29.12
C ARG A 413 -26.91 -7.60 29.93
N LEU A 414 -26.31 -6.74 30.75
CA LEU A 414 -27.07 -5.76 31.52
C LEU A 414 -27.42 -4.54 30.67
N TRP A 415 -28.68 -4.13 30.69
CA TRP A 415 -29.12 -2.80 30.26
C TRP A 415 -29.41 -2.01 31.53
N ARG A 416 -28.68 -0.92 31.77
CA ARG A 416 -28.75 -0.14 33.01
C ARG A 416 -29.85 0.92 32.91
N ILE A 417 -30.73 0.93 33.90
CA ILE A 417 -31.76 1.97 34.05
C ILE A 417 -31.32 2.98 35.11
N ASN A 418 -30.76 2.51 36.23
CA ASN A 418 -30.20 3.35 37.29
C ASN A 418 -29.14 2.56 38.09
N GLU A 419 -28.75 3.04 39.28
CA GLU A 419 -27.70 2.41 40.10
C GLU A 419 -28.05 1.00 40.62
N SER A 420 -29.34 0.63 40.67
CA SER A 420 -29.78 -0.67 41.21
C SER A 420 -30.65 -1.47 40.24
N THR A 421 -31.26 -0.84 39.24
CA THR A 421 -32.28 -1.43 38.36
C THR A 421 -31.74 -1.64 36.94
N PHE A 422 -31.98 -2.84 36.41
CA PHE A 422 -31.44 -3.32 35.14
C PHE A 422 -32.47 -4.18 34.41
N ASN A 423 -32.37 -4.25 33.08
CA ASN A 423 -32.91 -5.36 32.30
C ASN A 423 -31.77 -6.35 31.98
N PHE A 424 -32.10 -7.63 31.81
CA PHE A 424 -31.15 -8.66 31.38
C PHE A 424 -31.47 -9.08 29.94
N ARG A 425 -30.61 -8.72 28.98
CA ARG A 425 -30.72 -9.16 27.57
C ARG A 425 -29.98 -10.47 27.37
N VAL A 426 -30.60 -11.42 26.67
CA VAL A 426 -30.11 -12.80 26.50
C VAL A 426 -29.49 -13.04 25.12
N PHE A 427 -29.04 -14.27 24.85
CA PHE A 427 -28.34 -14.65 23.61
C PHE A 427 -29.15 -14.34 22.35
N ASN A 428 -30.44 -14.72 22.31
CA ASN A 428 -31.34 -14.40 21.19
C ASN A 428 -31.87 -12.96 21.21
N LYS A 429 -31.10 -12.00 21.78
CA LYS A 429 -31.39 -10.56 21.83
C LYS A 429 -32.66 -10.14 22.59
N GLN A 430 -33.43 -11.08 23.11
CA GLN A 430 -34.62 -10.86 23.93
C GLN A 430 -34.28 -10.45 25.37
N PHE A 431 -35.29 -10.02 26.12
CA PHE A 431 -35.19 -9.62 27.51
C PHE A 431 -35.86 -10.61 28.43
N MET A 432 -35.16 -10.91 29.52
CA MET A 432 -35.70 -11.57 30.71
C MET A 432 -36.81 -10.71 31.32
N GLY A 433 -37.93 -11.31 31.71
CA GLY A 433 -39.11 -10.63 32.27
C GLY A 433 -40.06 -11.62 32.96
N LEU A 434 -41.13 -11.10 33.56
CA LEU A 434 -42.22 -11.91 34.11
C LEU A 434 -43.12 -12.47 33.00
N GLU A 435 -43.58 -13.71 33.15
CA GLU A 435 -44.58 -14.29 32.25
C GLU A 435 -45.90 -13.49 32.24
N ASN A 436 -46.71 -13.67 31.19
CA ASN A 436 -48.02 -13.04 31.04
C ASN A 436 -48.01 -11.51 31.25
N GLN A 437 -46.94 -10.83 30.80
CA GLN A 437 -46.74 -9.39 30.98
C GLN A 437 -46.88 -8.95 32.45
N GLY A 438 -46.29 -9.71 33.37
CA GLY A 438 -46.33 -9.42 34.82
C GLY A 438 -47.49 -10.08 35.56
N GLY A 439 -48.42 -10.74 34.86
CA GLY A 439 -49.55 -11.44 35.47
C GLY A 439 -49.22 -12.81 36.09
N GLY A 440 -48.02 -13.36 35.86
CA GLY A 440 -47.57 -14.63 36.46
C GLY A 440 -46.24 -14.52 37.20
N THR A 441 -45.69 -15.66 37.62
CA THR A 441 -44.50 -15.72 38.49
C THR A 441 -43.30 -16.42 37.83
N ASN A 442 -43.45 -17.19 36.76
CA ASN A 442 -42.30 -17.73 36.04
C ASN A 442 -41.51 -16.61 35.35
N ILE A 443 -40.18 -16.78 35.31
CA ILE A 443 -39.32 -15.92 34.50
C ILE A 443 -39.22 -16.48 33.08
N VAL A 444 -39.41 -15.59 32.10
CA VAL A 444 -39.30 -15.87 30.67
C VAL A 444 -38.31 -14.92 30.02
N ALA A 445 -37.81 -15.26 28.83
CA ALA A 445 -36.93 -14.40 28.03
C ALA A 445 -37.49 -14.24 26.60
N VAL A 446 -38.66 -13.61 26.48
CA VAL A 446 -39.46 -13.57 25.23
C VAL A 446 -39.61 -12.18 24.61
N SER A 447 -39.48 -11.12 25.40
CA SER A 447 -39.73 -9.75 24.96
C SER A 447 -38.58 -9.21 24.11
N ASN A 448 -38.86 -8.63 22.94
CA ASN A 448 -37.83 -8.00 22.09
C ASN A 448 -37.48 -6.57 22.54
N ILE A 449 -38.35 -5.94 23.33
CA ILE A 449 -38.21 -4.59 23.88
C ILE A 449 -38.51 -4.70 25.39
N PRO A 450 -37.68 -4.15 26.29
CA PRO A 450 -37.95 -4.20 27.72
C PRO A 450 -39.01 -3.16 28.11
N ASN A 451 -39.93 -3.55 28.99
CA ASN A 451 -40.84 -2.65 29.68
C ASN A 451 -40.68 -2.80 31.20
N ASN A 452 -41.64 -2.31 31.98
CA ASN A 452 -41.65 -2.46 33.44
C ASN A 452 -41.53 -3.93 33.89
N THR A 453 -42.04 -4.90 33.12
CA THR A 453 -41.99 -6.33 33.48
C THR A 453 -40.59 -6.94 33.42
N GLU A 454 -39.69 -6.34 32.63
CA GLU A 454 -38.29 -6.72 32.44
C GLU A 454 -37.35 -5.98 33.41
N ASN A 455 -37.88 -5.16 34.32
CA ASN A 455 -37.09 -4.41 35.30
C ASN A 455 -36.76 -5.25 36.53
N PHE A 456 -35.47 -5.40 36.83
CA PHE A 456 -34.99 -6.13 38.00
C PHE A 456 -34.02 -5.30 38.84
N GLN A 457 -34.19 -5.34 40.16
CA GLN A 457 -33.26 -4.71 41.09
C GLN A 457 -32.21 -5.71 41.57
N ILE A 458 -30.93 -5.36 41.44
CA ILE A 458 -29.79 -6.20 41.84
C ILE A 458 -29.32 -5.76 43.24
N ILE A 459 -29.60 -6.59 44.24
CA ILE A 459 -29.19 -6.33 45.64
C ILE A 459 -27.93 -7.14 45.94
N ARG A 460 -26.81 -6.44 46.20
CA ARG A 460 -25.49 -7.05 46.46
C ARG A 460 -25.20 -7.19 47.95
N ASN A 461 -24.67 -8.34 48.37
CA ASN A 461 -24.05 -8.47 49.69
C ASN A 461 -22.58 -8.01 49.65
N ASN A 462 -22.31 -6.93 50.41
CA ASN A 462 -20.98 -6.31 50.50
C ASN A 462 -20.25 -6.64 51.81
N LYS A 463 -20.78 -7.55 52.66
CA LYS A 463 -20.25 -7.82 54.02
C LYS A 463 -19.97 -9.31 54.27
N GLY A 464 -18.91 -9.56 55.05
CA GLY A 464 -18.59 -10.89 55.60
C GLY A 464 -18.30 -11.99 54.57
N LYS A 465 -18.48 -13.25 54.98
CA LYS A 465 -18.21 -14.46 54.19
C LYS A 465 -19.06 -14.64 52.92
N HIS A 466 -20.10 -13.82 52.75
CA HIS A 466 -21.07 -13.87 51.65
C HIS A 466 -20.86 -12.76 50.59
N ARG A 467 -19.69 -12.09 50.62
CA ARG A 467 -19.30 -11.10 49.61
C ARG A 467 -19.41 -11.71 48.20
N ASN A 468 -19.98 -10.95 47.26
CA ASN A 468 -20.30 -11.35 45.87
C ASN A 468 -21.56 -12.21 45.67
N LEU A 469 -22.34 -12.48 46.73
CA LEU A 469 -23.70 -12.98 46.57
C LEU A 469 -24.69 -11.83 46.28
N ILE A 470 -25.74 -12.15 45.53
CA ILE A 470 -26.81 -11.23 45.16
C ILE A 470 -28.19 -11.85 45.43
N LYS A 471 -29.19 -10.98 45.59
CA LYS A 471 -30.60 -11.29 45.36
C LYS A 471 -31.10 -10.43 44.20
N ILE A 472 -32.00 -10.95 43.37
CA ILE A 472 -32.61 -10.23 42.25
C ILE A 472 -34.09 -10.04 42.56
N LYS A 473 -34.57 -8.79 42.63
CA LYS A 473 -35.98 -8.46 42.87
C LYS A 473 -36.66 -8.13 41.55
N ALA A 474 -37.79 -8.76 41.25
CA ALA A 474 -38.58 -8.46 40.05
C ALA A 474 -39.52 -7.26 40.27
N SER A 475 -40.15 -6.84 39.18
CA SER A 475 -41.11 -5.74 39.11
C SER A 475 -42.40 -5.98 39.91
N ASN A 476 -42.80 -7.23 40.16
CA ASN A 476 -43.88 -7.59 41.08
C ASN A 476 -43.53 -7.42 42.57
N GLY A 477 -42.31 -6.97 42.88
CA GLY A 477 -41.86 -6.73 44.25
C GLY A 477 -41.28 -7.95 44.97
N LEU A 478 -41.26 -9.12 44.35
CA LEU A 478 -40.79 -10.38 44.93
C LEU A 478 -39.39 -10.74 44.44
N PHE A 479 -38.67 -11.59 45.17
CA PHE A 479 -37.35 -12.07 44.76
C PHE A 479 -37.44 -13.26 43.80
N LEU A 480 -36.49 -13.32 42.88
CA LEU A 480 -36.26 -14.49 42.06
C LEU A 480 -35.80 -15.65 42.93
N GLN A 481 -36.26 -16.85 42.60
CA GLN A 481 -35.80 -18.09 43.20
C GLN A 481 -35.66 -19.20 42.16
N ALA A 482 -34.57 -19.96 42.26
CA ALA A 482 -34.40 -21.21 41.51
C ALA A 482 -35.04 -22.35 42.32
N LYS A 483 -36.30 -22.69 41.98
CA LYS A 483 -37.05 -23.74 42.68
C LYS A 483 -36.53 -25.13 42.36
N SER A 484 -36.28 -25.37 41.07
CA SER A 484 -35.76 -26.63 40.52
C SER A 484 -34.84 -26.33 39.33
N GLU A 485 -34.18 -27.36 38.79
CA GLU A 485 -33.37 -27.22 37.58
C GLU A 485 -34.18 -26.72 36.37
N THR A 486 -35.50 -26.95 36.34
CA THR A 486 -36.40 -26.61 35.23
C THR A 486 -37.27 -25.37 35.48
N GLN A 487 -37.20 -24.75 36.67
CA GLN A 487 -38.09 -23.65 37.02
C GLN A 487 -37.40 -22.55 37.84
N VAL A 488 -37.36 -21.34 37.28
CA VAL A 488 -37.01 -20.08 37.97
C VAL A 488 -38.24 -19.17 38.01
N THR A 489 -38.62 -18.73 39.20
CA THR A 489 -39.80 -17.88 39.44
C THR A 489 -39.42 -16.62 40.22
N ALA A 490 -40.29 -15.60 40.24
CA ALA A 490 -40.20 -14.42 41.09
C ALA A 490 -41.39 -14.36 42.06
N ASP A 491 -41.37 -15.23 43.05
CA ASP A 491 -42.40 -15.37 44.09
C ASP A 491 -41.81 -15.66 45.47
N TYR A 492 -40.54 -15.30 45.70
CA TYR A 492 -39.90 -15.45 47.00
C TYR A 492 -40.05 -14.17 47.83
N GLU A 493 -40.85 -14.24 48.89
CA GLU A 493 -41.08 -13.15 49.86
C GLU A 493 -39.94 -12.98 50.87
N GLY A 494 -39.09 -14.00 51.04
CA GLY A 494 -38.07 -14.05 52.08
C GLY A 494 -36.96 -12.99 51.93
N THR A 495 -36.92 -12.02 52.84
CA THR A 495 -35.84 -11.01 52.90
C THR A 495 -34.61 -11.52 53.65
N ALA A 496 -34.80 -12.35 54.68
CA ALA A 496 -33.73 -12.89 55.52
C ALA A 496 -32.78 -13.85 54.78
N GLY A 497 -31.59 -14.05 55.36
CA GLY A 497 -30.62 -15.07 54.94
C GLY A 497 -29.79 -14.73 53.70
N TRP A 498 -28.53 -15.17 53.75
CA TRP A 498 -27.59 -15.26 52.62
C TRP A 498 -26.98 -16.68 52.53
N GLU A 499 -27.63 -17.67 53.18
CA GLU A 499 -27.16 -19.05 53.24
C GLU A 499 -27.11 -19.74 51.87
N ASN A 500 -26.43 -20.90 51.83
CA ASN A 500 -26.15 -21.60 50.58
C ASN A 500 -27.35 -22.37 50.02
N ASP A 501 -28.32 -22.74 50.86
CA ASP A 501 -29.56 -23.43 50.53
C ASP A 501 -30.72 -22.48 50.18
N ASN A 502 -30.57 -21.17 50.41
CA ASN A 502 -31.59 -20.18 50.09
C ASN A 502 -31.80 -20.10 48.56
N PRO A 503 -32.99 -20.41 48.02
CA PRO A 503 -33.22 -20.52 46.58
C PRO A 503 -33.17 -19.15 45.87
N SER A 504 -33.26 -18.03 46.60
CA SER A 504 -33.19 -16.67 46.08
C SER A 504 -31.79 -16.06 45.99
N VAL A 505 -30.79 -16.79 46.48
CA VAL A 505 -29.41 -16.32 46.55
C VAL A 505 -28.63 -16.84 45.35
N PHE A 506 -28.04 -15.91 44.59
CA PHE A 506 -27.22 -16.21 43.42
C PHE A 506 -25.82 -15.65 43.61
N LYS A 507 -24.81 -16.31 43.04
CA LYS A 507 -23.49 -15.73 42.82
C LYS A 507 -23.48 -15.06 41.45
N MET A 508 -23.15 -13.78 41.39
CA MET A 508 -22.92 -13.07 40.13
C MET A 508 -21.45 -13.18 39.74
N ILE A 509 -21.17 -13.63 38.53
CA ILE A 509 -19.82 -13.63 37.95
C ILE A 509 -19.81 -12.62 36.81
N ILE A 510 -18.99 -11.58 36.93
CA ILE A 510 -18.85 -10.54 35.92
C ILE A 510 -17.69 -10.90 35.00
N LEU A 511 -17.93 -10.95 33.69
CA LEU A 511 -16.90 -11.24 32.69
C LEU A 511 -16.02 -10.00 32.49
N ALA A 512 -14.86 -10.00 33.15
CA ALA A 512 -13.99 -8.82 33.25
C ALA A 512 -13.40 -8.38 31.89
N ASP A 513 -13.20 -9.33 30.97
CA ASP A 513 -12.74 -9.14 29.59
C ASP A 513 -13.84 -8.68 28.62
N LYS A 514 -15.11 -8.64 29.07
CA LYS A 514 -16.29 -8.27 28.28
C LYS A 514 -16.95 -6.96 28.78
N LYS A 515 -16.18 -6.09 29.43
CA LYS A 515 -16.67 -4.80 29.95
C LYS A 515 -16.54 -3.70 28.90
N LEU A 516 -17.67 -3.18 28.44
CA LEU A 516 -17.71 -1.98 27.61
C LEU A 516 -17.46 -0.72 28.43
N ARG A 517 -16.74 0.23 27.84
CA ARG A 517 -16.47 1.56 28.40
C ARG A 517 -16.40 2.62 27.30
N GLY A 518 -17.48 2.76 26.53
CA GLY A 518 -17.62 3.80 25.51
C GLY A 518 -18.46 4.99 25.99
N ASP A 519 -18.77 5.90 25.06
CA ASP A 519 -19.69 7.03 25.29
C ASP A 519 -21.03 6.59 25.90
N TYR A 520 -21.63 5.50 25.41
CA TYR A 520 -22.91 5.00 25.92
C TYR A 520 -22.81 4.67 27.42
N GLN A 521 -21.80 3.87 27.83
CA GLN A 521 -21.65 3.45 29.22
C GLN A 521 -21.22 4.60 30.13
N LEU A 522 -20.45 5.57 29.63
CA LEU A 522 -20.05 6.75 30.38
C LEU A 522 -21.24 7.68 30.64
N THR A 523 -21.98 8.02 29.58
CA THR A 523 -23.09 8.97 29.65
C THR A 523 -24.27 8.41 30.43
N ASN A 524 -24.70 7.17 30.18
CA ASN A 524 -25.77 6.53 30.97
C ASN A 524 -25.33 6.25 32.42
N GLY A 525 -24.06 5.88 32.63
CA GLY A 525 -23.51 5.63 33.97
C GLY A 525 -23.43 6.87 34.86
N LEU A 526 -23.14 8.04 34.28
CA LEU A 526 -23.12 9.33 34.98
C LEU A 526 -24.51 9.97 35.13
N GLY A 527 -25.42 9.71 34.19
CA GLY A 527 -26.74 10.34 34.08
C GLY A 527 -26.70 11.73 33.41
N PRO A 528 -27.86 12.24 32.94
CA PRO A 528 -27.96 13.35 31.98
C PRO A 528 -27.21 14.64 32.38
N GLU A 529 -27.26 15.03 33.65
CA GLU A 529 -26.63 16.27 34.13
C GLU A 529 -25.11 16.14 34.29
N ARG A 530 -24.66 15.07 34.95
CA ARG A 530 -23.22 14.85 35.19
C ARG A 530 -22.48 14.52 33.89
N ALA A 531 -23.10 13.74 33.01
CA ALA A 531 -22.56 13.40 31.69
C ALA A 531 -22.28 14.65 30.85
N ARG A 532 -23.26 15.57 30.73
CA ARG A 532 -23.08 16.85 30.00
C ARG A 532 -21.87 17.64 30.49
N LYS A 533 -21.68 17.77 31.81
CA LYS A 533 -20.52 18.48 32.37
C LYS A 533 -19.21 17.75 32.07
N VAL A 534 -19.13 16.46 32.39
CA VAL A 534 -17.89 15.67 32.24
C VAL A 534 -17.44 15.59 30.78
N MET A 535 -18.35 15.39 29.84
CA MET A 535 -18.02 15.32 28.41
C MET A 535 -17.54 16.66 27.86
N ARG A 536 -18.20 17.78 28.21
CA ARG A 536 -17.76 19.12 27.80
C ARG A 536 -16.42 19.52 28.41
N ASP A 537 -16.19 19.21 29.69
CA ASP A 537 -14.89 19.42 30.34
C ASP A 537 -13.80 18.61 29.64
N HIS A 538 -14.09 17.36 29.26
CA HIS A 538 -13.15 16.51 28.51
C HIS A 538 -12.85 17.05 27.11
N TRP A 539 -13.88 17.35 26.30
CA TRP A 539 -13.71 17.85 24.94
C TRP A 539 -12.91 19.16 24.89
N ASN A 540 -13.12 20.07 25.83
CA ASN A 540 -12.42 21.36 25.88
C ASN A 540 -10.96 21.29 26.35
N ASN A 541 -10.52 20.18 26.98
CA ASN A 541 -9.20 20.09 27.60
C ASN A 541 -8.32 18.94 27.05
N TYR A 542 -8.90 17.89 26.47
CA TYR A 542 -8.13 16.72 26.02
C TYR A 542 -7.35 16.97 24.73
N ILE A 543 -7.95 17.64 23.75
CA ILE A 543 -7.28 18.18 22.55
C ILE A 543 -7.54 19.68 22.47
N THR A 544 -6.50 20.44 22.14
CA THR A 544 -6.54 21.91 22.06
C THR A 544 -5.74 22.42 20.87
N GLU A 545 -5.85 23.70 20.52
CA GLU A 545 -5.01 24.33 19.48
C GLU A 545 -3.50 24.15 19.75
N LYS A 546 -3.08 24.08 21.03
CA LYS A 546 -1.67 23.84 21.40
C LYS A 546 -1.17 22.48 20.89
N ASP A 547 -2.06 21.50 20.81
CA ASP A 547 -1.74 20.17 20.30
C ASP A 547 -1.60 20.20 18.77
N PHE A 548 -2.48 20.90 18.04
CA PHE A 548 -2.32 21.14 16.59
C PHE A 548 -1.01 21.87 16.26
N LYS A 549 -0.67 22.90 17.04
CA LYS A 549 0.61 23.63 16.91
C LYS A 549 1.81 22.72 17.19
N PHE A 550 1.70 21.79 18.14
CA PHE A 550 2.74 20.78 18.37
C PHE A 550 2.86 19.78 17.21
N MET A 551 1.74 19.26 16.70
CA MET A 551 1.73 18.27 15.61
C MET A 551 2.35 18.84 14.33
N SER A 552 1.89 20.01 13.89
CA SER A 552 2.45 20.73 12.73
C SER A 552 3.95 21.01 12.90
N LYS A 553 4.39 21.54 14.07
CA LYS A 553 5.82 21.75 14.37
C LYS A 553 6.66 20.46 14.40
N LYS A 554 6.04 19.28 14.48
CA LYS A 554 6.70 17.97 14.48
C LYS A 554 6.64 17.24 13.14
N GLY A 555 6.17 17.89 12.08
CA GLY A 555 6.14 17.31 10.73
C GLY A 555 4.92 16.44 10.43
N LEU A 556 3.90 16.45 11.29
CA LEU A 556 2.58 15.91 10.96
C LEU A 556 1.80 16.95 10.14
N ASN A 557 1.23 16.53 9.02
CA ASN A 557 0.48 17.41 8.11
C ASN A 557 -1.04 17.16 8.15
N ALA A 558 -1.52 16.15 8.89
CA ALA A 558 -2.94 15.87 9.03
C ALA A 558 -3.33 15.26 10.40
N VAL A 559 -4.64 15.23 10.67
CA VAL A 559 -5.29 14.48 11.76
C VAL A 559 -6.44 13.65 11.20
N ARG A 560 -6.65 12.44 11.74
CA ARG A 560 -7.90 11.67 11.59
C ARG A 560 -8.73 11.87 12.86
N ILE A 561 -9.98 12.27 12.70
CA ILE A 561 -10.87 12.64 13.80
C ILE A 561 -12.06 11.68 13.85
N PRO A 562 -12.02 10.65 14.71
CA PRO A 562 -13.16 9.82 15.05
C PRO A 562 -14.34 10.65 15.56
N VAL A 563 -15.50 10.53 14.91
CA VAL A 563 -16.76 11.12 15.35
C VAL A 563 -17.85 10.05 15.46
N GLY A 564 -18.65 10.15 16.53
CA GLY A 564 -19.85 9.33 16.67
C GLY A 564 -21.08 10.03 16.12
N TRP A 565 -22.01 9.23 15.59
CA TRP A 565 -23.25 9.67 14.96
C TRP A 565 -24.07 10.69 15.75
N TRP A 566 -24.03 10.61 17.10
CA TRP A 566 -24.70 11.57 17.99
C TRP A 566 -24.27 13.02 17.75
N THR A 567 -23.04 13.23 17.25
CA THR A 567 -22.50 14.55 16.88
C THR A 567 -23.31 15.25 15.79
N ALA A 568 -23.99 14.50 14.91
CA ALA A 568 -24.87 15.08 13.87
C ALA A 568 -26.22 15.58 14.43
N TYR A 569 -26.57 15.19 15.67
CA TYR A 569 -27.80 15.59 16.36
C TYR A 569 -27.56 16.68 17.42
N ASP A 570 -26.39 17.32 17.42
CA ASP A 570 -26.08 18.42 18.34
C ASP A 570 -27.03 19.62 18.14
N PRO A 571 -27.45 20.31 19.21
CA PRO A 571 -27.01 20.16 20.60
C PRO A 571 -27.81 19.15 21.44
N ASN A 572 -28.74 18.41 20.82
CA ASN A 572 -29.71 17.55 21.51
C ASN A 572 -29.70 16.11 20.95
N PRO A 573 -28.58 15.37 21.06
CA PRO A 573 -28.53 13.98 20.61
C PRO A 573 -29.49 13.08 21.40
N PRO A 574 -29.92 11.95 20.82
CA PRO A 574 -30.72 10.96 21.53
C PRO A 574 -30.02 10.45 22.80
N MET A 575 -30.77 10.35 23.89
CA MET A 575 -30.27 9.83 25.16
C MET A 575 -29.75 8.38 25.00
N PRO A 576 -28.66 8.00 25.70
CA PRO A 576 -27.99 8.73 26.78
C PRO A 576 -26.92 9.72 26.33
N PHE A 577 -26.61 9.80 25.02
CA PHE A 577 -25.58 10.70 24.50
C PHE A 577 -25.89 12.16 24.85
N VAL A 578 -24.84 13.00 24.90
CA VAL A 578 -24.93 14.39 25.38
C VAL A 578 -24.32 15.36 24.38
N GLY A 579 -24.88 16.55 24.27
CA GLY A 579 -24.50 17.47 23.21
C GLY A 579 -23.32 18.41 23.50
N GLY A 580 -22.53 18.67 22.46
CA GLY A 580 -21.39 19.60 22.43
C GLY A 580 -20.18 19.13 21.61
N SER A 581 -20.18 17.90 21.08
CA SER A 581 -19.06 17.36 20.29
C SER A 581 -18.90 18.06 18.94
N LEU A 582 -19.98 18.58 18.34
CA LEU A 582 -19.93 19.30 17.06
C LEU A 582 -19.17 20.62 17.18
N ALA A 583 -19.38 21.35 18.27
CA ALA A 583 -18.64 22.58 18.54
C ALA A 583 -17.13 22.31 18.78
N ALA A 584 -16.79 21.16 19.36
CA ALA A 584 -15.40 20.72 19.50
C ALA A 584 -14.77 20.34 18.14
N LEU A 585 -15.54 19.67 17.27
CA LEU A 585 -15.14 19.35 15.89
C LEU A 585 -14.91 20.62 15.04
N ASP A 586 -15.82 21.59 15.10
CA ASP A 586 -15.67 22.89 14.42
C ASP A 586 -14.39 23.61 14.86
N ASN A 587 -14.06 23.56 16.15
CA ASN A 587 -12.81 24.10 16.67
C ASN A 587 -11.58 23.35 16.12
N ALA A 588 -11.62 22.03 15.96
CA ALA A 588 -10.54 21.28 15.31
C ALA A 588 -10.33 21.69 13.85
N PHE A 589 -11.40 21.89 13.06
CA PHE A 589 -11.28 22.42 11.70
C PHE A 589 -10.64 23.81 11.67
N LYS A 590 -10.99 24.70 12.61
CA LYS A 590 -10.37 26.02 12.76
C LYS A 590 -8.88 25.90 13.15
N TRP A 591 -8.54 25.02 14.08
CA TRP A 591 -7.14 24.80 14.49
C TRP A 591 -6.30 24.19 13.36
N ALA A 592 -6.87 23.26 12.59
CA ALA A 592 -6.24 22.68 11.41
C ALA A 592 -5.92 23.75 10.36
N GLN A 593 -6.89 24.64 10.08
CA GLN A 593 -6.68 25.78 9.16
C GLN A 593 -5.58 26.72 9.67
N ASN A 594 -5.57 27.03 10.98
CA ASN A 594 -4.54 27.87 11.61
C ASN A 594 -3.12 27.26 11.56
N THR A 595 -2.97 25.94 11.44
CA THR A 595 -1.66 25.25 11.44
C THR A 595 -1.29 24.63 10.09
N GLY A 596 -2.08 24.88 9.04
CA GLY A 596 -1.91 24.30 7.70
C GLY A 596 -2.20 22.79 7.63
N MET A 597 -2.74 22.20 8.70
CA MET A 597 -3.02 20.77 8.76
C MET A 597 -4.32 20.42 8.03
N LYS A 598 -4.40 19.18 7.55
CA LYS A 598 -5.61 18.57 7.02
C LYS A 598 -6.38 17.76 8.06
N VAL A 599 -7.66 17.55 7.79
CA VAL A 599 -8.59 16.74 8.58
C VAL A 599 -9.15 15.62 7.72
N ILE A 600 -8.99 14.39 8.18
CA ILE A 600 -9.78 13.24 7.76
C ILE A 600 -10.91 13.13 8.78
N LEU A 601 -12.15 13.28 8.34
CA LEU A 601 -13.34 13.14 9.18
C LEU A 601 -13.81 11.69 9.12
N ASP A 602 -13.81 11.00 10.25
CA ASP A 602 -14.08 9.57 10.32
C ASP A 602 -15.38 9.27 11.07
N LEU A 603 -16.38 8.70 10.38
CA LEU A 603 -17.60 8.20 11.03
C LEU A 603 -17.32 6.89 11.78
N HIS A 604 -16.77 7.07 12.98
CA HIS A 604 -16.21 6.00 13.79
C HIS A 604 -17.26 5.17 14.53
N ALA A 605 -18.43 5.75 14.81
CA ALA A 605 -19.56 5.08 15.44
C ALA A 605 -20.87 5.43 14.74
N ILE A 606 -21.62 4.40 14.33
CA ILE A 606 -22.94 4.52 13.69
C ILE A 606 -24.07 3.99 14.59
N PRO A 607 -25.34 4.37 14.32
CA PRO A 607 -26.48 3.75 14.98
C PRO A 607 -26.43 2.22 14.83
N HIS A 608 -26.88 1.50 15.86
CA HIS A 608 -26.92 0.04 15.90
C HIS A 608 -25.57 -0.72 15.83
N SER A 609 -24.43 -0.01 15.82
CA SER A 609 -23.06 -0.51 15.89
C SER A 609 -22.63 -1.46 14.76
N GLN A 610 -21.54 -1.10 14.10
CA GLN A 610 -20.92 -1.90 13.04
C GLN A 610 -19.98 -3.01 13.53
N ASN A 611 -19.60 -3.04 14.81
CA ASN A 611 -18.58 -3.98 15.30
C ASN A 611 -18.71 -4.47 16.76
N GLY A 612 -19.68 -3.97 17.53
CA GLY A 612 -19.92 -4.40 18.91
C GLY A 612 -18.81 -4.01 19.89
N LYS A 613 -17.92 -3.07 19.53
CA LYS A 613 -16.87 -2.54 20.41
C LYS A 613 -17.28 -1.20 21.04
N GLU A 614 -16.66 -0.83 22.15
CA GLU A 614 -16.97 0.41 22.87
C GLU A 614 -16.84 1.68 22.01
N HIS A 615 -15.85 1.73 21.11
CA HIS A 615 -15.61 2.86 20.21
C HIS A 615 -16.67 3.00 19.10
N SER A 616 -17.49 1.98 18.86
CA SER A 616 -18.68 2.08 17.98
C SER A 616 -19.93 2.65 18.68
N GLY A 617 -19.81 3.09 19.94
CA GLY A 617 -20.96 3.58 20.72
C GLY A 617 -22.00 2.51 21.08
N THR A 618 -21.67 1.22 20.92
CA THR A 618 -22.60 0.12 21.22
C THR A 618 -23.08 0.12 22.67
N ARG A 619 -24.35 -0.21 22.88
CA ARG A 619 -24.93 -0.39 24.22
C ARG A 619 -24.44 -1.68 24.88
N ASP A 620 -24.41 -2.78 24.15
CA ASP A 620 -24.29 -4.12 24.73
C ASP A 620 -23.46 -5.15 23.93
N ALA A 621 -22.67 -4.66 22.97
CA ALA A 621 -21.82 -5.43 22.09
C ALA A 621 -22.57 -6.35 21.10
N PHE A 622 -23.90 -6.25 21.00
CA PHE A 622 -24.57 -6.75 19.80
C PHE A 622 -24.33 -5.82 18.62
N ILE A 623 -24.12 -6.43 17.46
CA ILE A 623 -24.11 -5.80 16.14
C ILE A 623 -25.52 -5.97 15.60
N GLU A 624 -26.18 -4.84 15.31
CA GLU A 624 -27.58 -4.83 14.83
C GLU A 624 -27.77 -3.96 13.59
N TRP A 625 -26.69 -3.33 13.08
CA TRP A 625 -26.72 -2.57 11.85
C TRP A 625 -26.77 -3.49 10.61
N ASP A 626 -27.71 -3.19 9.71
CA ASP A 626 -27.96 -3.91 8.46
C ASP A 626 -28.51 -2.97 7.37
N ASP A 627 -28.93 -3.54 6.24
CA ASP A 627 -29.51 -2.84 5.09
C ASP A 627 -30.65 -1.87 5.43
N SER A 628 -31.41 -2.09 6.52
CA SER A 628 -32.53 -1.24 6.92
C SER A 628 -32.11 0.06 7.60
N TYR A 629 -30.90 0.10 8.20
CA TYR A 629 -30.33 1.27 8.88
C TYR A 629 -29.41 2.11 7.99
N ILE A 630 -29.20 1.69 6.73
CA ILE A 630 -28.45 2.46 5.73
C ILE A 630 -28.98 3.89 5.57
N PRO A 631 -30.30 4.17 5.42
CA PRO A 631 -30.81 5.52 5.23
C PRO A 631 -30.51 6.47 6.40
N GLU A 632 -30.61 5.99 7.64
CA GLU A 632 -30.26 6.75 8.84
C GLU A 632 -28.76 7.09 8.85
N THR A 633 -27.93 6.10 8.53
CA THR A 633 -26.46 6.25 8.49
C THR A 633 -26.03 7.24 7.39
N LEU A 634 -26.71 7.22 6.24
CA LEU A 634 -26.46 8.17 5.15
C LEU A 634 -26.86 9.61 5.51
N ALA A 635 -27.91 9.82 6.32
CA ALA A 635 -28.29 11.16 6.77
C ALA A 635 -27.19 11.82 7.63
N ILE A 636 -26.45 11.02 8.41
CA ILE A 636 -25.29 11.48 9.20
C ILE A 636 -24.13 11.88 8.28
N ILE A 637 -23.83 11.10 7.23
CA ILE A 637 -22.83 11.45 6.22
C ILE A 637 -23.24 12.71 5.45
N ASP A 638 -24.52 12.84 5.08
CA ASP A 638 -25.06 14.01 4.37
C ASP A 638 -24.87 15.29 5.18
N PHE A 639 -25.20 15.25 6.49
CA PHE A 639 -24.95 16.35 7.43
C PHE A 639 -23.47 16.76 7.48
N PHE A 640 -22.55 15.80 7.66
CA PHE A 640 -21.12 16.09 7.78
C PHE A 640 -20.53 16.62 6.46
N ALA A 641 -20.91 16.03 5.33
CA ALA A 641 -20.50 16.50 4.01
C ALA A 641 -21.01 17.92 3.74
N ALA A 642 -22.30 18.18 3.97
CA ALA A 642 -22.89 19.52 3.82
C ALA A 642 -22.17 20.58 4.66
N ARG A 643 -21.79 20.24 5.89
CA ARG A 643 -21.12 21.16 6.83
C ARG A 643 -19.67 21.46 6.43
N TYR A 644 -18.89 20.45 6.08
CA TYR A 644 -17.43 20.60 5.96
C TYR A 644 -16.89 20.59 4.52
N ALA A 645 -17.69 20.25 3.50
CA ALA A 645 -17.25 20.18 2.08
C ALA A 645 -16.52 21.43 1.56
N LYS A 646 -16.84 22.62 2.07
CA LYS A 646 -16.23 23.90 1.68
C LYS A 646 -15.02 24.30 2.53
N ASN A 647 -14.65 23.51 3.55
CA ASN A 647 -13.53 23.83 4.42
C ASN A 647 -12.20 23.39 3.77
N PRO A 648 -11.21 24.29 3.57
CA PRO A 648 -9.97 23.96 2.87
C PRO A 648 -9.06 22.97 3.63
N SER A 649 -9.30 22.73 4.93
CA SER A 649 -8.62 21.69 5.69
C SER A 649 -9.26 20.31 5.56
N LEU A 650 -10.48 20.16 5.02
CA LEU A 650 -11.06 18.84 4.80
C LEU A 650 -10.30 18.10 3.67
N ALA A 651 -9.65 17.00 4.01
CA ALA A 651 -8.92 16.15 3.06
C ALA A 651 -9.77 14.96 2.60
N ALA A 652 -10.39 14.26 3.54
CA ALA A 652 -11.23 13.10 3.26
C ALA A 652 -12.41 12.99 4.25
N ILE A 653 -13.47 12.29 3.82
CA ILE A 653 -14.52 11.76 4.69
C ILE A 653 -14.47 10.24 4.60
N GLU A 654 -14.25 9.57 5.73
CA GLU A 654 -14.36 8.12 5.87
C GLU A 654 -15.79 7.75 6.28
N LEU A 655 -16.39 6.87 5.49
CA LEU A 655 -17.84 6.61 5.60
C LEU A 655 -18.21 5.70 6.77
N LEU A 656 -17.32 4.80 7.19
CA LEU A 656 -17.54 3.85 8.27
C LEU A 656 -16.22 3.23 8.73
N ASN A 657 -15.84 3.45 10.00
CA ASN A 657 -14.71 2.76 10.61
C ASN A 657 -15.01 1.28 10.87
N GLU A 658 -14.14 0.37 10.45
CA GLU A 658 -14.05 -1.01 10.97
C GLU A 658 -15.38 -1.81 11.11
N PRO A 659 -16.16 -2.02 10.04
CA PRO A 659 -17.28 -2.96 10.06
C PRO A 659 -16.79 -4.39 10.34
N MET A 660 -17.44 -5.14 11.25
CA MET A 660 -16.94 -6.45 11.72
C MET A 660 -17.46 -7.60 10.85
N ALA A 661 -16.56 -8.36 10.23
CA ALA A 661 -16.88 -9.60 9.54
C ALA A 661 -17.00 -10.79 10.53
N PRO A 662 -17.85 -11.80 10.25
CA PRO A 662 -18.85 -11.85 9.19
C PRO A 662 -20.18 -11.16 9.57
N PHE A 663 -20.30 -10.64 10.80
CA PHE A 663 -21.56 -10.13 11.37
C PHE A 663 -22.21 -8.99 10.58
N VAL A 664 -21.39 -8.09 10.00
CA VAL A 664 -21.82 -7.12 8.99
C VAL A 664 -21.50 -7.68 7.60
N ASN A 665 -22.52 -7.88 6.77
CA ASN A 665 -22.39 -8.48 5.45
C ASN A 665 -21.61 -7.57 4.47
N LEU A 666 -20.75 -8.17 3.64
CA LEU A 666 -19.96 -7.43 2.65
C LEU A 666 -20.83 -6.73 1.60
N SER A 667 -21.98 -7.31 1.25
CA SER A 667 -22.98 -6.70 0.35
C SER A 667 -23.58 -5.42 0.95
N THR A 668 -23.94 -5.45 2.23
CA THR A 668 -24.43 -4.28 3.00
C THR A 668 -23.39 -3.18 3.03
N VAL A 669 -22.13 -3.50 3.33
CA VAL A 669 -21.01 -2.52 3.32
C VAL A 669 -20.81 -1.91 1.93
N LYS A 670 -20.76 -2.72 0.87
CA LYS A 670 -20.60 -2.23 -0.52
C LYS A 670 -21.77 -1.34 -0.95
N LYS A 671 -23.00 -1.72 -0.60
CA LYS A 671 -24.22 -0.93 -0.86
C LYS A 671 -24.17 0.43 -0.13
N PHE A 672 -23.81 0.43 1.15
CA PHE A 672 -23.64 1.65 1.94
C PHE A 672 -22.52 2.54 1.38
N TYR A 673 -21.35 1.98 1.06
CA TYR A 673 -20.22 2.74 0.50
C TYR A 673 -20.55 3.41 -0.82
N LYS A 674 -21.26 2.74 -1.73
CA LYS A 674 -21.73 3.37 -2.98
C LYS A 674 -22.66 4.55 -2.69
N GLN A 675 -23.67 4.36 -1.86
CA GLN A 675 -24.65 5.41 -1.54
C GLN A 675 -24.03 6.57 -0.74
N GLY A 676 -23.08 6.30 0.16
CA GLY A 676 -22.36 7.30 0.94
C GLY A 676 -21.38 8.11 0.09
N TYR A 677 -20.74 7.48 -0.90
CA TYR A 677 -19.95 8.16 -1.92
C TYR A 677 -20.82 9.16 -2.69
N ASP A 678 -21.97 8.72 -3.20
CA ASP A 678 -22.92 9.58 -3.92
C ASP A 678 -23.39 10.76 -3.05
N VAL A 679 -23.64 10.52 -1.75
CA VAL A 679 -23.99 11.56 -0.76
C VAL A 679 -22.89 12.62 -0.61
N VAL A 680 -21.62 12.22 -0.46
CA VAL A 680 -20.51 13.19 -0.37
C VAL A 680 -20.37 13.98 -1.67
N ARG A 681 -20.54 13.33 -2.83
CA ARG A 681 -20.43 13.96 -4.16
C ARG A 681 -21.52 15.00 -4.46
N LYS A 682 -22.65 15.01 -3.74
CA LYS A 682 -23.62 16.12 -3.78
C LYS A 682 -22.98 17.47 -3.41
N TYR A 683 -21.99 17.45 -2.51
CA TYR A 683 -21.44 18.66 -1.88
C TYR A 683 -20.02 19.01 -2.32
N THR A 684 -19.22 18.03 -2.76
CA THR A 684 -17.81 18.24 -3.13
C THR A 684 -17.30 17.20 -4.12
N GLN A 685 -16.57 17.68 -5.14
CA GLN A 685 -15.81 16.86 -6.09
C GLN A 685 -14.31 16.79 -5.73
N ASP A 686 -13.84 17.64 -4.81
CA ASP A 686 -12.42 17.72 -4.46
C ASP A 686 -12.04 16.86 -3.25
N THR A 687 -12.97 16.64 -2.32
CA THR A 687 -12.73 15.86 -1.11
C THR A 687 -12.66 14.38 -1.45
N TYR A 688 -11.68 13.67 -0.88
CA TYR A 688 -11.61 12.22 -1.03
C TYR A 688 -12.71 11.53 -0.20
N VAL A 689 -13.26 10.44 -0.72
CA VAL A 689 -14.12 9.53 0.04
C VAL A 689 -13.28 8.33 0.44
N MET A 690 -13.43 7.84 1.68
CA MET A 690 -12.63 6.74 2.21
C MET A 690 -13.51 5.57 2.65
N PHE A 691 -13.14 4.37 2.20
CA PHE A 691 -13.79 3.09 2.51
C PHE A 691 -12.88 2.25 3.41
N SER A 692 -13.28 2.01 4.66
CA SER A 692 -12.56 1.12 5.57
C SER A 692 -12.74 -0.35 5.17
N THR A 693 -11.68 -1.14 5.31
CA THR A 693 -11.76 -2.60 5.24
C THR A 693 -12.53 -3.17 6.43
N ARG A 694 -13.20 -4.32 6.28
CA ARG A 694 -13.83 -4.97 7.45
C ARG A 694 -12.76 -5.51 8.39
N ILE A 695 -12.96 -5.41 9.70
CA ILE A 695 -12.21 -6.24 10.65
C ILE A 695 -12.55 -7.69 10.34
N ASN A 696 -11.55 -8.49 10.00
CA ASN A 696 -11.68 -9.93 9.88
C ASN A 696 -10.53 -10.64 10.60
N ILE A 697 -10.88 -11.66 11.39
CA ILE A 697 -9.93 -12.56 12.06
C ILE A 697 -9.32 -13.63 11.13
N THR A 698 -9.78 -13.71 9.87
CA THR A 698 -9.50 -14.84 8.95
C THR A 698 -9.35 -14.49 7.45
N THR A 699 -9.59 -13.24 7.00
CA THR A 699 -9.49 -12.91 5.55
C THR A 699 -8.71 -11.62 5.27
N SER A 700 -8.20 -11.54 4.04
CA SER A 700 -7.39 -10.45 3.51
C SER A 700 -8.10 -9.09 3.47
N THR A 701 -7.33 -8.02 3.61
CA THR A 701 -7.70 -6.61 3.37
C THR A 701 -8.22 -6.33 1.95
N THR A 702 -8.07 -7.29 1.02
CA THR A 702 -8.39 -7.12 -0.41
C THR A 702 -9.86 -7.28 -0.79
N GLU A 703 -10.76 -7.68 0.11
CA GLU A 703 -12.16 -8.02 -0.23
C GLU A 703 -13.01 -6.87 -0.83
N ILE A 704 -12.60 -5.62 -0.62
CA ILE A 704 -13.20 -4.42 -1.22
C ILE A 704 -12.44 -3.90 -2.43
N VAL A 705 -11.20 -4.34 -2.72
CA VAL A 705 -10.35 -3.84 -3.82
C VAL A 705 -11.05 -3.94 -5.18
N SER A 706 -11.64 -5.09 -5.49
CA SER A 706 -12.36 -5.30 -6.75
C SER A 706 -13.57 -4.37 -6.89
N PHE A 707 -14.28 -4.07 -5.80
CA PHE A 707 -15.42 -3.14 -5.79
C PHE A 707 -14.97 -1.68 -5.92
N ALA A 708 -13.99 -1.28 -5.11
CA ALA A 708 -13.37 0.05 -5.14
C ALA A 708 -12.81 0.39 -6.54
N GLY A 709 -12.20 -0.60 -7.23
CA GLY A 709 -11.58 -0.40 -8.53
C GLY A 709 -12.49 -0.51 -9.76
N SER A 710 -13.74 -1.00 -9.64
CA SER A 710 -14.59 -1.31 -10.82
C SER A 710 -15.79 -0.39 -11.04
N GLU A 711 -16.23 0.35 -10.03
CA GLU A 711 -17.43 1.21 -10.10
C GLU A 711 -17.14 2.65 -10.58
N GLY A 712 -15.88 2.99 -10.88
CA GLY A 712 -15.51 4.30 -11.43
C GLY A 712 -15.50 5.46 -10.42
N PHE A 713 -15.28 5.17 -9.13
CA PHE A 713 -15.23 6.17 -8.07
C PHE A 713 -14.02 7.12 -8.22
N ASP A 714 -14.25 8.39 -8.56
CA ASP A 714 -13.21 9.43 -8.51
C ASP A 714 -12.85 9.83 -7.08
N ARG A 715 -11.55 10.10 -6.84
CA ARG A 715 -10.95 10.42 -5.54
C ARG A 715 -11.40 9.49 -4.41
N LEU A 716 -11.27 8.18 -4.63
CA LEU A 716 -11.49 7.16 -3.62
C LEU A 716 -10.20 6.82 -2.87
N ILE A 717 -10.33 6.50 -1.58
CA ILE A 717 -9.30 5.91 -0.73
C ILE A 717 -9.84 4.59 -0.13
N VAL A 718 -8.99 3.58 -0.03
CA VAL A 718 -9.21 2.37 0.78
C VAL A 718 -8.34 2.42 2.03
N ASP A 719 -8.96 2.24 3.19
CA ASP A 719 -8.28 2.25 4.50
C ASP A 719 -8.09 0.84 5.07
N ALA A 720 -6.89 0.56 5.58
CA ALA A 720 -6.52 -0.69 6.21
C ALA A 720 -5.76 -0.47 7.53
N HIS A 721 -6.19 -1.18 8.57
CA HIS A 721 -5.64 -1.07 9.91
C HIS A 721 -4.70 -2.24 10.22
N TYR A 722 -3.51 -1.95 10.75
CA TYR A 722 -2.47 -2.94 11.00
C TYR A 722 -2.00 -2.92 12.46
N TYR A 723 -2.31 -4.00 13.19
CA TYR A 723 -2.02 -4.15 14.61
C TYR A 723 -1.24 -5.44 14.91
N TYR A 724 -0.11 -5.32 15.63
CA TYR A 724 0.76 -6.44 16.00
C TYR A 724 0.55 -6.92 17.45
N SER A 725 -0.34 -6.26 18.19
CA SER A 725 -0.57 -6.48 19.63
C SER A 725 -1.76 -7.40 19.96
N PHE A 726 -2.63 -7.70 18.99
CA PHE A 726 -3.91 -8.38 19.22
C PHE A 726 -4.00 -9.83 18.70
N PHE A 727 -3.28 -10.17 17.63
CA PHE A 727 -3.41 -11.47 16.99
C PHE A 727 -2.47 -12.51 17.61
N ASP A 728 -2.99 -13.71 17.93
CA ASP A 728 -2.21 -14.84 18.46
C ASP A 728 -1.05 -15.25 17.52
N LEU A 729 -1.09 -14.89 16.22
CA LEU A 729 0.03 -15.08 15.28
C LEU A 729 1.35 -14.48 15.80
N PHE A 730 1.31 -13.32 16.45
CA PHE A 730 2.51 -12.63 16.95
C PHE A 730 2.96 -13.13 18.33
N LYS A 731 2.15 -13.95 19.01
CA LYS A 731 2.48 -14.52 20.32
C LYS A 731 3.69 -15.44 20.31
N SER A 732 3.84 -16.19 19.21
CA SER A 732 4.92 -17.13 18.97
C SER A 732 6.08 -16.52 18.17
N MET A 733 5.97 -15.26 17.73
CA MET A 733 7.03 -14.57 17.00
C MET A 733 7.99 -13.85 17.95
N SER A 734 9.27 -13.87 17.60
CA SER A 734 10.26 -12.94 18.12
C SER A 734 10.15 -11.57 17.45
N LEU A 735 10.81 -10.56 18.01
CA LEU A 735 10.86 -9.23 17.39
C LEU A 735 11.45 -9.22 15.98
N PRO A 736 12.61 -9.88 15.68
CA PRO A 736 13.11 -9.96 14.31
C PRO A 736 12.12 -10.60 13.34
N GLN A 737 11.44 -11.67 13.74
CA GLN A 737 10.39 -12.30 12.91
C GLN A 737 9.21 -11.36 12.66
N THR A 738 8.81 -10.56 13.66
CA THR A 738 7.73 -9.57 13.51
C THR A 738 8.15 -8.43 12.56
N ILE A 739 9.40 -7.98 12.62
CA ILE A 739 9.95 -6.98 11.68
C ILE A 739 10.03 -7.53 10.25
N VAL A 740 10.47 -8.79 10.08
CA VAL A 740 10.46 -9.48 8.77
C VAL A 740 9.03 -9.65 8.24
N TYR A 741 8.06 -9.96 9.11
CA TYR A 741 6.65 -10.02 8.73
C TYR A 741 6.13 -8.66 8.21
N ILE A 742 6.49 -7.55 8.87
CA ILE A 742 6.16 -6.20 8.41
C ILE A 742 6.71 -5.94 7.00
N TYR A 743 8.02 -6.16 6.79
CA TYR A 743 8.66 -5.90 5.50
C TYR A 743 8.22 -6.81 4.35
N ASN A 744 7.74 -8.02 4.66
CA ASN A 744 7.33 -9.00 3.65
C ASN A 744 5.81 -9.08 3.51
N GLN A 745 5.11 -9.61 4.52
CA GLN A 745 3.67 -9.89 4.42
C GLN A 745 2.87 -8.59 4.43
N THR A 746 3.06 -7.71 5.41
CA THR A 746 2.31 -6.45 5.48
C THR A 746 2.59 -5.55 4.27
N ALA A 747 3.85 -5.49 3.80
CA ALA A 747 4.20 -4.76 2.58
C ALA A 747 3.53 -5.34 1.32
N THR A 748 3.37 -6.67 1.24
CA THR A 748 2.65 -7.34 0.15
C THR A 748 1.15 -7.05 0.23
N ASP A 749 0.55 -7.13 1.43
CA ASP A 749 -0.87 -6.87 1.65
C ASP A 749 -1.23 -5.41 1.32
N LEU A 750 -0.39 -4.46 1.72
CA LEU A 750 -0.52 -3.05 1.34
C LEU A 750 -0.29 -2.84 -0.17
N GLY A 751 0.61 -3.61 -0.77
CA GLY A 751 0.83 -3.62 -2.22
C GLY A 751 -0.43 -3.96 -3.03
N TYR A 752 -1.29 -4.85 -2.54
CA TYR A 752 -2.60 -5.12 -3.17
C TYR A 752 -3.62 -3.98 -3.04
N LEU A 753 -3.42 -3.05 -2.10
CA LEU A 753 -4.23 -1.84 -1.96
C LEU A 753 -3.71 -0.68 -2.82
N ASN A 754 -2.46 -0.75 -3.32
CA ASN A 754 -1.88 0.24 -4.21
C ASN A 754 -2.42 0.05 -5.65
N ASN A 755 -3.59 0.63 -5.92
CA ASN A 755 -4.30 0.52 -7.20
C ASN A 755 -4.15 1.81 -8.05
N SER A 756 -4.37 1.72 -9.36
CA SER A 756 -4.43 2.90 -10.24
C SER A 756 -5.72 3.71 -10.10
N ASN A 757 -6.79 3.08 -9.60
CA ASN A 757 -8.15 3.62 -9.61
C ASN A 757 -8.57 4.21 -8.25
N PHE A 758 -7.81 3.95 -7.18
CA PHE A 758 -8.05 4.48 -5.83
C PHE A 758 -6.73 4.50 -5.04
N LEU A 759 -6.65 5.36 -4.02
CA LEU A 759 -5.47 5.46 -3.16
C LEU A 759 -5.58 4.54 -1.93
N SER A 760 -4.44 4.19 -1.33
CA SER A 760 -4.36 3.40 -0.10
C SER A 760 -3.99 4.27 1.09
N PHE A 761 -4.56 3.96 2.25
CA PHE A 761 -4.25 4.63 3.52
C PHE A 761 -4.07 3.57 4.61
N VAL A 762 -3.14 3.82 5.53
CA VAL A 762 -3.00 3.03 6.77
C VAL A 762 -3.51 3.87 7.93
N GLY A 763 -4.82 3.88 8.12
CA GLY A 763 -5.53 4.77 9.04
C GLY A 763 -5.33 4.45 10.51
N GLU A 764 -4.93 3.23 10.84
CA GLU A 764 -4.57 2.86 12.20
C GLU A 764 -3.39 1.88 12.28
N TRP A 765 -2.42 2.26 13.12
CA TRP A 765 -1.28 1.43 13.54
C TRP A 765 -0.70 1.97 14.86
N THR A 766 0.15 1.20 15.55
CA THR A 766 0.64 1.56 16.89
C THR A 766 2.09 1.15 17.12
N GLY A 767 2.73 1.73 18.14
CA GLY A 767 4.05 1.32 18.61
C GLY A 767 4.03 0.13 19.57
N GLU A 768 2.85 -0.30 20.02
CA GLU A 768 2.68 -1.43 20.94
C GLU A 768 2.95 -2.78 20.25
N MET A 769 3.82 -3.59 20.85
CA MET A 769 4.14 -4.96 20.39
C MET A 769 3.22 -5.98 21.06
N TYR A 770 3.22 -7.23 20.58
CA TYR A 770 2.60 -8.32 21.32
C TYR A 770 3.22 -8.49 22.73
N PRO A 771 2.45 -8.74 23.81
CA PRO A 771 2.95 -8.74 25.19
C PRO A 771 4.18 -9.63 25.50
N THR A 772 4.33 -10.77 24.82
CA THR A 772 5.51 -11.65 24.97
C THR A 772 6.80 -11.00 24.45
N ILE A 773 6.70 -10.18 23.41
CA ILE A 773 7.80 -9.41 22.84
C ILE A 773 8.06 -8.15 23.70
N ALA A 774 6.99 -7.41 24.01
CA ALA A 774 7.04 -6.14 24.74
C ALA A 774 7.73 -6.23 26.11
N LYS A 775 7.60 -7.37 26.80
CA LYS A 775 8.10 -7.61 28.17
C LYS A 775 9.60 -7.33 28.33
N ASN A 776 10.41 -7.64 27.31
CA ASN A 776 11.87 -7.53 27.34
C ASN A 776 12.43 -6.51 26.33
N ALA A 777 11.56 -5.78 25.62
CA ALA A 777 11.96 -4.89 24.53
C ALA A 777 12.65 -3.61 25.04
N THR A 778 13.83 -3.31 24.49
CA THR A 778 14.58 -2.09 24.78
C THR A 778 14.01 -0.88 24.01
N LYS A 779 14.49 0.33 24.31
CA LYS A 779 14.17 1.52 23.49
C LYS A 779 14.56 1.33 22.00
N GLN A 780 15.70 0.69 21.73
CA GLN A 780 16.20 0.45 20.37
C GLN A 780 15.33 -0.57 19.61
N ASP A 781 14.74 -1.52 20.33
CA ASP A 781 13.76 -2.47 19.77
C ASP A 781 12.49 -1.75 19.32
N TYR A 782 11.94 -0.84 20.13
CA TYR A 782 10.80 0.00 19.73
C TYR A 782 11.15 0.96 18.58
N GLN A 783 12.37 1.51 18.54
CA GLN A 783 12.85 2.31 17.41
C GLN A 783 12.85 1.48 16.12
N ARG A 784 13.48 0.30 16.11
CA ARG A 784 13.50 -0.62 14.95
C ARG A 784 12.09 -1.04 14.50
N PHE A 785 11.21 -1.35 15.44
CA PHE A 785 9.84 -1.78 15.16
C PHE A 785 8.95 -0.66 14.60
N THR A 786 9.02 0.54 15.17
CA THR A 786 8.27 1.69 14.65
C THR A 786 8.85 2.20 13.34
N GLN A 787 10.17 2.13 13.14
CA GLN A 787 10.80 2.44 11.85
C GLN A 787 10.34 1.49 10.74
N ALA A 788 10.39 0.16 10.96
CA ALA A 788 9.92 -0.81 9.98
C ALA A 788 8.44 -0.61 9.60
N GLN A 789 7.59 -0.24 10.56
CA GLN A 789 6.22 0.16 10.29
C GLN A 789 6.14 1.43 9.43
N MET A 790 6.87 2.50 9.75
CA MET A 790 6.88 3.72 8.93
C MET A 790 7.42 3.47 7.51
N ASP A 791 8.43 2.62 7.35
CA ASP A 791 9.06 2.30 6.06
C ASP A 791 8.15 1.47 5.13
N VAL A 792 7.17 0.76 5.71
CA VAL A 792 6.13 0.02 4.98
C VAL A 792 4.87 0.86 4.80
N PHE A 793 4.34 1.47 5.85
CA PHE A 793 3.12 2.28 5.80
C PHE A 793 3.32 3.60 5.02
N GLY A 794 4.55 4.11 4.95
CA GLY A 794 4.92 5.21 4.05
C GLY A 794 4.79 4.88 2.55
N ARG A 795 4.60 3.60 2.19
CA ARG A 795 4.31 3.13 0.82
C ARG A 795 2.82 3.21 0.45
N ALA A 796 1.95 3.57 1.41
CA ALA A 796 0.55 3.84 1.16
C ALA A 796 0.41 5.14 0.34
N THR A 797 -0.37 5.11 -0.73
CA THR A 797 -0.38 6.20 -1.74
C THR A 797 -1.08 7.46 -1.28
N TYR A 798 -1.89 7.41 -0.21
CA TYR A 798 -2.41 8.58 0.50
C TYR A 798 -1.65 8.88 1.81
N GLY A 799 -1.06 7.88 2.45
CA GLY A 799 -0.27 7.99 3.68
C GLY A 799 -0.79 7.14 4.84
N TRP A 800 -0.59 7.61 6.07
CA TRP A 800 -0.93 6.85 7.29
C TRP A 800 -1.37 7.74 8.46
N ALA A 801 -2.14 7.18 9.39
CA ALA A 801 -2.46 7.77 10.69
C ALA A 801 -2.10 6.83 11.85
N PHE A 802 -1.31 7.32 12.81
CA PHE A 802 -0.97 6.55 14.01
C PHE A 802 -2.12 6.58 15.04
N TRP A 803 -2.46 5.43 15.63
CA TRP A 803 -3.40 5.29 16.75
C TRP A 803 -2.67 5.22 18.10
N SER A 804 -2.63 6.28 18.92
CA SER A 804 -3.29 7.59 18.81
C SER A 804 -2.34 8.72 19.20
N TYR A 805 -2.73 9.98 18.96
CA TYR A 805 -1.92 11.16 19.30
C TYR A 805 -1.51 11.21 20.78
N LYS A 806 -2.48 10.97 21.68
CA LYS A 806 -2.31 10.92 23.14
C LYS A 806 -2.87 9.59 23.66
N SER A 807 -2.14 8.95 24.56
CA SER A 807 -2.63 7.80 25.33
C SER A 807 -1.91 7.70 26.68
N PRO A 808 -2.56 7.20 27.75
CA PRO A 808 -1.89 6.85 29.00
C PRO A 808 -0.93 5.65 28.82
N LYS A 809 -1.15 4.80 27.80
CA LYS A 809 -0.21 3.73 27.43
C LYS A 809 0.86 4.33 26.53
N ARG A 810 2.13 4.20 26.95
CA ARG A 810 3.30 4.85 26.33
C ARG A 810 3.42 4.59 24.82
N TYR A 811 3.29 3.33 24.41
CA TYR A 811 3.50 2.91 23.02
C TYR A 811 2.27 3.11 22.11
N TRP A 812 1.14 3.52 22.68
CA TRP A 812 -0.07 4.00 21.98
C TRP A 812 -0.14 5.53 21.90
N SER A 813 0.91 6.24 22.31
CA SER A 813 0.93 7.70 22.45
C SER A 813 2.00 8.30 21.53
N PHE A 814 1.60 8.71 20.32
CA PHE A 814 2.52 9.25 19.31
C PHE A 814 3.32 10.44 19.84
N LYS A 815 2.67 11.32 20.60
CA LYS A 815 3.31 12.45 21.28
C LYS A 815 4.47 11.99 22.17
N TRP A 816 4.25 10.95 22.98
CA TRP A 816 5.29 10.40 23.86
C TRP A 816 6.42 9.73 23.07
N LEU A 817 6.10 9.01 21.98
CA LEU A 817 7.10 8.39 21.10
C LEU A 817 8.03 9.42 20.46
N ILE A 818 7.50 10.57 20.02
CA ILE A 818 8.30 11.71 19.54
C ILE A 818 9.09 12.35 20.68
N GLU A 819 8.47 12.66 21.82
CA GLU A 819 9.14 13.29 22.97
C GLU A 819 10.28 12.43 23.55
N LYS A 820 10.24 11.11 23.35
CA LYS A 820 11.31 10.17 23.74
C LYS A 820 12.27 9.82 22.61
N ASN A 821 12.16 10.42 21.43
CA ASN A 821 12.97 10.11 20.24
C ASN A 821 12.93 8.60 19.90
N ILE A 822 11.76 7.97 20.01
CA ILE A 822 11.51 6.61 19.51
C ILE A 822 11.08 6.70 18.05
N ILE A 823 10.10 7.54 17.76
CA ILE A 823 9.74 7.95 16.39
C ILE A 823 10.41 9.29 16.09
N LYS A 824 10.89 9.44 14.85
CA LYS A 824 11.33 10.70 14.25
C LYS A 824 10.60 10.88 12.92
N LEU A 825 10.03 12.05 12.72
CA LEU A 825 9.57 12.47 11.40
C LEU A 825 10.66 13.40 10.84
N ASN A 826 11.31 12.93 9.77
CA ASN A 826 12.14 13.76 8.91
C ASN A 826 11.23 14.63 8.03
#